data_AF-A0A2S7U4Y3-F1
#
_entry.id   AF-A0A2S7U4Y3-F1
#
_cell.length_a   1.000
_cell.length_b   1.000
_cell.length_c   1.000
_cell.angle_alpha   90.00
_cell.angle_beta   90.00
_cell.angle_gamma   90.00
#
_symmetry.space_group_name_H-M   'P 1'
#
loop_
_entity.id
_entity.type
_entity.pdbx_description
1 polymer ?
#
loop_
_entity_poly.entity_id
_entity_poly.type
_entity_poly.pdbx_seq_one_letter_code
_entity_poly.pdbx_strand_id
1 'polypeptide(L)'
;MKINVETSTYEMVPFSGPNPGGVADLVYQEIEGAGYFFGARNQDLYVWNVTAGSVQRVPVKNLPEGRIAYGAAYTDQAGSLFVSSNKGGVYQILNHTSDTPRAVFLLDSVVTGNNDGFSCPSSDSPLVIPENQPPTISLEEGGVTIGGTRRCTVDLGVKDEGLPLVGDGLVVEWSHQAGPRPISFTKPDKAKTEMYFSRNGQYIARCNASDGELIVSEDFFITVADDEVKLVETYSGSDDDYKYSRNLWSMVKEQLHCRKHGTLLEEEKRGFDAEDFVLTEDAEVIITAIYDGGTFRNSLFWYSQDDPNEMTEIWHSYVLGPASPLKPGSRASLGVLPAGTPLRFGLVVDGARGGETMVFQDADRNPDGLIQCAAKLFGDAYDGPLILAFEDQVNGDQDFNDVIFQIEIVPRHRGLAQYDEVIPGQMGLHSDRGRRGVEQHLAALGMNSASVETLGQVFQLPNQAVTIEFREDRSSMKFDLCVFDYDQVSHLDPSSLEFRTRAAKIAISVLDDRDTNPGDALSFDPSLYGLAGKTVGLMVVPNNRREVFLRNPHRYTAKGHGERTKRQPLFSLVGANPGYLDQMITVSDGNTTVLCIEDHTRYEVGEAPELGDVSDSSFDDAIIVIRGPITGVNLFDNLYGLPTADPTLGFEGEDGITPRDAVICY
;
A
#
# COMPACT_ATOMS: atom_id res chain seq x y z
N MET A 1 -22.07 29.54 -52.53
CA MET A 1 -22.72 30.67 -53.24
C MET A 1 -23.02 31.73 -52.19
N LYS A 2 -22.54 32.95 -52.36
CA LYS A 2 -22.83 34.07 -51.46
C LYS A 2 -23.88 34.95 -52.12
N ILE A 3 -25.00 35.18 -51.43
CA ILE A 3 -26.12 35.97 -51.94
C ILE A 3 -26.12 37.29 -51.17
N ASN A 4 -26.10 38.41 -51.89
CA ASN A 4 -26.41 39.71 -51.31
C ASN A 4 -27.93 39.89 -51.34
N VAL A 5 -28.55 39.92 -50.17
CA VAL A 5 -30.00 40.02 -50.00
C VAL A 5 -30.57 41.38 -50.38
N GLU A 6 -29.78 42.45 -50.27
CA GLU A 6 -30.20 43.81 -50.64
C GLU A 6 -30.24 43.98 -52.15
N THR A 7 -29.23 43.46 -52.86
CA THR A 7 -29.11 43.60 -54.31
C THR A 7 -29.68 42.43 -55.08
N SER A 8 -30.05 41.32 -54.40
CA SER A 8 -30.45 40.06 -55.02
C SER A 8 -29.42 39.49 -56.01
N THR A 9 -28.15 39.87 -55.89
CA THR A 9 -27.05 39.33 -56.70
C THR A 9 -26.32 38.24 -55.95
N TYR A 10 -25.72 37.30 -56.67
CA TYR A 10 -24.89 36.27 -56.07
C TYR A 10 -23.48 36.26 -56.66
N GLU A 11 -22.52 35.82 -55.85
CA GLU A 11 -21.16 35.51 -56.29
C GLU A 11 -20.78 34.09 -55.86
N MET A 12 -19.96 33.43 -56.68
CA MET A 12 -19.36 32.16 -56.33
C MET A 12 -18.05 32.41 -55.61
N VAL A 13 -18.01 32.07 -54.33
CA VAL A 13 -16.79 32.16 -53.51
C VAL A 13 -16.10 30.79 -53.58
N PRO A 14 -14.95 30.66 -54.26
CA PRO A 14 -14.19 29.42 -54.28
C PRO A 14 -13.45 29.25 -52.95
N PHE A 15 -13.40 28.01 -52.46
CA PHE A 15 -12.55 27.63 -51.34
C PHE A 15 -11.58 26.54 -51.77
N SER A 16 -10.32 26.65 -51.34
CA SER A 16 -9.27 25.66 -51.59
C SER A 16 -9.08 24.78 -50.36
N GLY A 17 -8.91 23.46 -50.52
CA GLY A 17 -8.72 22.56 -49.38
C GLY A 17 -9.35 21.17 -49.56
N PRO A 18 -9.48 20.39 -48.48
CA PRO A 18 -10.10 19.08 -48.50
C PRO A 18 -11.59 19.18 -48.85
N ASN A 19 -12.10 18.15 -49.52
CA ASN A 19 -13.52 18.08 -49.87
C ASN A 19 -14.38 17.93 -48.59
N PRO A 20 -15.30 18.86 -48.29
CA PRO A 20 -16.18 18.80 -47.13
C PRO A 20 -17.37 17.84 -47.32
N GLY A 21 -17.34 16.98 -48.34
CA GLY A 21 -18.44 16.10 -48.74
C GLY A 21 -19.16 15.43 -47.58
N GLY A 22 -20.42 15.83 -47.37
CA GLY A 22 -21.29 15.25 -46.34
C GLY A 22 -21.38 16.03 -45.03
N VAL A 23 -20.72 17.20 -44.90
CA VAL A 23 -21.12 18.22 -43.91
C VAL A 23 -22.49 18.75 -44.32
N ALA A 24 -23.48 18.64 -43.43
CA ALA A 24 -24.88 19.01 -43.74
C ALA A 24 -25.15 20.48 -43.41
N ASP A 25 -24.75 20.93 -42.22
CA ASP A 25 -24.99 22.28 -41.74
C ASP A 25 -23.72 23.02 -41.34
N LEU A 26 -23.79 24.34 -41.47
CA LEU A 26 -22.70 25.27 -41.19
C LEU A 26 -23.19 26.40 -40.29
N VAL A 27 -22.33 26.84 -39.37
CA VAL A 27 -22.53 28.08 -38.62
C VAL A 27 -21.45 29.09 -38.93
N TYR A 28 -21.84 30.35 -39.05
CA TYR A 28 -20.93 31.47 -39.21
C TYR A 28 -20.48 32.00 -37.85
N GLN A 29 -19.20 32.35 -37.74
CA GLN A 29 -18.64 33.08 -36.60
C GLN A 29 -17.56 34.04 -37.07
N GLU A 30 -17.50 35.22 -36.46
CA GLU A 30 -16.40 36.16 -36.65
C GLU A 30 -15.43 36.03 -35.47
N ILE A 31 -14.15 35.77 -35.77
CA ILE A 31 -13.08 35.60 -34.78
C ILE A 31 -11.96 36.55 -35.18
N GLU A 32 -11.60 37.46 -34.27
CA GLU A 32 -10.53 38.46 -34.49
C GLU A 32 -10.68 39.26 -35.81
N GLY A 33 -11.92 39.55 -36.22
CA GLY A 33 -12.21 40.31 -37.45
C GLY A 33 -12.14 39.48 -38.75
N ALA A 34 -11.93 38.18 -38.65
CA ALA A 34 -12.00 37.25 -39.79
C ALA A 34 -13.26 36.37 -39.67
N GLY A 35 -13.93 36.15 -40.81
CA GLY A 35 -15.12 35.32 -40.89
C GLY A 35 -14.78 33.85 -41.09
N TYR A 36 -15.46 32.97 -40.34
CA TYR A 36 -15.31 31.53 -40.41
C TYR A 36 -16.68 30.85 -40.57
N PHE A 37 -16.72 29.74 -41.32
CA PHE A 37 -17.80 28.76 -41.18
C PHE A 37 -17.28 27.48 -40.55
N PHE A 38 -18.08 26.89 -39.68
CA PHE A 38 -17.79 25.64 -39.00
C PHE A 38 -18.89 24.61 -39.28
N GLY A 39 -18.51 23.37 -39.54
CA GLY A 39 -19.44 22.24 -39.62
C GLY A 39 -18.73 20.92 -39.45
N ALA A 40 -19.44 19.91 -38.92
CA ALA A 40 -18.84 18.63 -38.58
C ALA A 40 -19.33 17.48 -39.47
N ARG A 41 -18.49 16.46 -39.62
CA ARG A 41 -18.82 15.19 -40.27
C ARG A 41 -17.96 14.08 -39.68
N ASN A 42 -18.61 12.99 -39.26
CA ASN A 42 -17.96 11.88 -38.54
C ASN A 42 -17.23 12.42 -37.28
N GLN A 43 -15.90 12.29 -37.23
CA GLN A 43 -15.05 12.83 -36.17
C GLN A 43 -14.22 14.03 -36.62
N ASP A 44 -14.58 14.66 -37.74
CA ASP A 44 -13.85 15.81 -38.29
C ASP A 44 -14.69 17.09 -38.19
N LEU A 45 -14.04 18.19 -37.80
CA LEU A 45 -14.50 19.55 -37.98
C LEU A 45 -13.94 20.09 -39.30
N TYR A 46 -14.81 20.69 -40.09
CA TYR A 46 -14.43 21.43 -41.28
C TYR A 46 -14.53 22.93 -40.98
N VAL A 47 -13.43 23.63 -41.26
CA VAL A 47 -13.27 25.06 -40.97
C VAL A 47 -13.05 25.79 -42.28
N TRP A 48 -14.00 26.64 -42.68
CA TRP A 48 -13.86 27.51 -43.83
C TRP A 48 -13.39 28.87 -43.37
N ASN A 49 -12.19 29.28 -43.76
CA ASN A 49 -11.72 30.64 -43.58
C ASN A 49 -12.20 31.48 -44.77
N VAL A 50 -13.17 32.37 -44.51
CA VAL A 50 -13.82 33.20 -45.55
C VAL A 50 -12.84 34.19 -46.16
N THR A 51 -11.98 34.79 -45.33
CA THR A 51 -10.99 35.78 -45.76
C THR A 51 -9.88 35.13 -46.60
N ALA A 52 -9.41 33.95 -46.20
CA ALA A 52 -8.35 33.23 -46.89
C ALA A 52 -8.85 32.41 -48.10
N GLY A 53 -10.17 32.16 -48.21
CA GLY A 53 -10.72 31.29 -49.25
C GLY A 53 -10.21 29.86 -49.15
N SER A 54 -10.11 29.34 -47.92
CA SER A 54 -9.61 27.99 -47.65
C SER A 54 -10.55 27.16 -46.78
N VAL A 55 -10.47 25.84 -46.91
CA VAL A 55 -11.11 24.85 -46.03
C VAL A 55 -10.00 24.06 -45.35
N GLN A 56 -10.17 23.78 -44.07
CA GLN A 56 -9.35 22.85 -43.32
C GLN A 56 -10.22 21.72 -42.77
N ARG A 57 -9.63 20.54 -42.62
CA ARG A 57 -10.25 19.39 -41.95
C ARG A 57 -9.41 19.11 -40.71
N VAL A 58 -10.04 19.21 -39.55
CA VAL A 58 -9.40 19.07 -38.24
C VAL A 58 -10.09 17.94 -37.49
N PRO A 59 -9.38 16.85 -37.13
CA PRO A 59 -9.96 15.79 -36.29
C PRO A 59 -10.37 16.34 -34.92
N VAL A 60 -11.54 15.94 -34.43
CA VAL A 60 -12.09 16.32 -33.13
C VAL A 60 -12.13 15.10 -32.23
N LYS A 61 -11.40 15.15 -31.12
CA LYS A 61 -11.42 14.09 -30.10
C LYS A 61 -12.81 14.00 -29.48
N ASN A 62 -13.26 12.80 -29.08
CA ASN A 62 -14.54 12.53 -28.41
C ASN A 62 -15.83 12.80 -29.22
N LEU A 63 -15.75 13.17 -30.51
CA LEU A 63 -16.93 13.03 -31.37
C LEU A 63 -17.24 11.54 -31.58
N PRO A 64 -18.53 11.16 -31.70
CA PRO A 64 -18.92 9.78 -31.84
C PRO A 64 -18.31 9.13 -33.10
N GLU A 65 -17.88 7.87 -32.95
CA GLU A 65 -17.29 7.10 -34.04
C GLU A 65 -18.31 6.68 -35.10
N GLY A 66 -17.82 6.48 -36.33
CA GLY A 66 -18.61 5.96 -37.44
C GLY A 66 -19.15 7.03 -38.39
N ARG A 67 -20.12 6.64 -39.22
CA ARG A 67 -20.63 7.49 -40.32
C ARG A 67 -21.73 8.42 -39.84
N ILE A 68 -21.36 9.56 -39.27
CA ILE A 68 -22.28 10.50 -38.59
C ILE A 68 -22.39 11.82 -39.31
N ALA A 69 -23.60 12.22 -39.68
CA ALA A 69 -23.88 13.54 -40.23
C ALA A 69 -24.45 14.41 -39.11
N TYR A 70 -24.02 15.67 -39.04
CA TYR A 70 -24.51 16.63 -38.07
C TYR A 70 -25.45 17.59 -38.79
N GLY A 71 -26.76 17.46 -38.55
CA GLY A 71 -27.80 18.32 -39.12
C GLY A 71 -27.95 19.65 -38.38
N ALA A 72 -27.08 19.95 -37.42
CA ALA A 72 -27.06 21.28 -36.83
C ALA A 72 -25.64 21.66 -36.48
N ALA A 73 -25.29 22.90 -36.79
CA ALA A 73 -24.16 23.61 -36.22
C ALA A 73 -24.67 24.99 -35.78
N TYR A 74 -24.29 25.44 -34.58
CA TYR A 74 -24.71 26.74 -34.06
C TYR A 74 -23.70 27.31 -33.06
N THR A 75 -23.82 28.61 -32.81
CA THR A 75 -22.97 29.36 -31.88
C THR A 75 -23.83 30.21 -30.94
N ASP A 76 -23.27 30.55 -29.79
CA ASP A 76 -23.87 31.44 -28.79
C ASP A 76 -23.12 32.78 -28.69
N GLN A 77 -23.59 33.66 -27.80
CA GLN A 77 -22.96 34.96 -27.52
C GLN A 77 -21.51 34.86 -27.01
N ALA A 78 -21.15 33.76 -26.35
CA ALA A 78 -19.79 33.51 -25.87
C ALA A 78 -18.86 33.02 -26.99
N GLY A 79 -19.41 32.70 -28.17
CA GLY A 79 -18.67 32.15 -29.29
C GLY A 79 -18.39 30.65 -29.19
N SER A 80 -19.12 29.94 -28.33
CA SER A 80 -19.08 28.47 -28.24
C SER A 80 -19.59 27.85 -29.53
N LEU A 81 -19.02 26.72 -29.96
CA LEU A 81 -19.48 25.96 -31.12
C LEU A 81 -20.22 24.69 -30.68
N PHE A 82 -21.41 24.46 -31.20
CA PHE A 82 -22.20 23.26 -30.94
C PHE A 82 -22.56 22.54 -32.23
N VAL A 83 -22.69 21.22 -32.16
CA VAL A 83 -23.17 20.37 -33.25
C VAL A 83 -24.18 19.35 -32.75
N SER A 84 -25.23 19.05 -33.52
CA SER A 84 -26.16 17.96 -33.20
C SER A 84 -26.11 16.86 -34.24
N SER A 85 -25.94 15.63 -33.76
CA SER A 85 -25.79 14.42 -34.57
C SER A 85 -27.16 13.92 -35.03
N ASN A 86 -27.25 13.53 -36.31
CA ASN A 86 -28.43 12.87 -36.86
C ASN A 86 -28.63 11.45 -36.32
N LYS A 87 -27.66 10.95 -35.54
CA LYS A 87 -27.74 9.70 -34.76
C LYS A 87 -28.14 9.94 -33.30
N GLY A 88 -28.58 11.15 -32.97
CA GLY A 88 -28.86 11.57 -31.60
C GLY A 88 -27.61 12.15 -30.93
N GLY A 89 -27.85 13.09 -30.02
CA GLY A 89 -26.82 13.76 -29.22
C GLY A 89 -26.54 15.20 -29.68
N VAL A 90 -26.27 16.06 -28.70
CA VAL A 90 -25.75 17.41 -28.87
C VAL A 90 -24.38 17.49 -28.24
N TYR A 91 -23.42 18.08 -28.96
CA TYR A 91 -22.03 18.19 -28.56
C TYR A 91 -21.56 19.63 -28.63
N GLN A 92 -20.81 20.08 -27.64
CA GLN A 92 -20.01 21.31 -27.74
C GLN A 92 -18.63 20.95 -28.25
N ILE A 93 -18.14 21.66 -29.28
CA ILE A 93 -16.76 21.55 -29.77
C ILE A 93 -15.93 22.66 -29.11
N LEU A 94 -14.93 22.24 -28.37
CA LEU A 94 -14.00 23.08 -27.64
C LEU A 94 -12.74 23.33 -28.46
N ASN A 95 -12.14 24.50 -28.26
CA ASN A 95 -10.93 24.94 -28.97
C ASN A 95 -11.06 24.71 -30.49
N HIS A 96 -12.24 24.99 -31.05
CA HIS A 96 -12.58 24.76 -32.47
C HIS A 96 -11.78 25.63 -33.45
N THR A 97 -10.98 26.54 -32.92
CA THR A 97 -10.03 27.39 -33.64
C THR A 97 -8.58 26.89 -33.54
N SER A 98 -8.31 25.84 -32.76
CA SER A 98 -6.99 25.22 -32.59
C SER A 98 -6.81 23.99 -33.50
N ASP A 99 -5.58 23.47 -33.53
CA ASP A 99 -5.25 22.22 -34.27
C ASP A 99 -5.72 20.94 -33.54
N THR A 100 -6.15 21.03 -32.28
CA THR A 100 -6.53 19.89 -31.43
C THR A 100 -7.88 20.09 -30.73
N PRO A 101 -8.98 20.27 -31.48
CA PRO A 101 -10.31 20.41 -30.89
C PRO A 101 -10.79 19.10 -30.25
N ARG A 102 -11.69 19.23 -29.26
CA ARG A 102 -12.37 18.09 -28.62
C ARG A 102 -13.85 18.39 -28.42
N ALA A 103 -14.67 17.36 -28.39
CA ALA A 103 -16.10 17.47 -28.18
C ALA A 103 -16.51 17.00 -26.79
N VAL A 104 -17.58 17.61 -26.27
CA VAL A 104 -18.23 17.22 -25.02
C VAL A 104 -19.67 16.92 -25.31
N PHE A 105 -20.14 15.75 -24.88
CA PHE A 105 -21.55 15.40 -24.98
C PHE A 105 -22.34 16.17 -23.94
N LEU A 106 -23.36 16.89 -24.37
CA LEU A 106 -24.19 17.70 -23.47
C LEU A 106 -25.48 16.98 -23.10
N LEU A 107 -26.18 16.45 -24.10
CA LEU A 107 -27.49 15.83 -23.92
C LEU A 107 -27.90 14.98 -25.13
N ASP A 108 -28.85 14.08 -24.90
CA ASP A 108 -29.51 13.30 -25.95
C ASP A 108 -30.41 14.18 -26.83
N SER A 109 -30.38 13.91 -28.13
CA SER A 109 -31.34 14.49 -29.09
C SER A 109 -32.03 13.39 -29.88
N VAL A 110 -33.15 13.74 -30.52
CA VAL A 110 -33.90 12.79 -31.35
C VAL A 110 -33.03 12.36 -32.53
N VAL A 111 -33.04 11.06 -32.84
CA VAL A 111 -32.41 10.50 -34.05
C VAL A 111 -33.22 10.94 -35.28
N THR A 112 -32.76 11.97 -35.98
CA THR A 112 -33.44 12.50 -37.17
C THR A 112 -32.45 13.05 -38.20
N GLY A 113 -32.82 13.00 -39.48
CA GLY A 113 -32.09 13.66 -40.56
C GLY A 113 -32.46 15.13 -40.75
N ASN A 114 -33.47 15.61 -40.03
CA ASN A 114 -34.02 16.96 -40.11
C ASN A 114 -33.61 17.83 -38.91
N ASN A 115 -32.50 17.53 -38.24
CA ASN A 115 -32.02 18.46 -37.23
C ASN A 115 -31.85 19.82 -37.94
N ASP A 116 -32.37 20.88 -37.35
CA ASP A 116 -32.14 22.27 -37.75
C ASP A 116 -31.72 23.03 -36.49
N GLY A 117 -30.48 23.50 -36.47
CA GLY A 117 -29.90 24.13 -35.29
C GLY A 117 -30.62 25.43 -34.94
N PHE A 118 -30.84 25.67 -33.65
CA PHE A 118 -31.16 27.01 -33.16
C PHE A 118 -29.86 27.80 -33.02
N SER A 119 -29.61 28.78 -33.90
CA SER A 119 -28.48 29.69 -33.77
C SER A 119 -28.97 31.10 -33.48
N CYS A 120 -28.59 31.62 -32.31
CA CYS A 120 -28.72 33.03 -31.99
C CYS A 120 -27.37 33.50 -31.46
N PRO A 121 -26.44 33.95 -32.34
CA PRO A 121 -25.07 34.29 -31.95
C PRO A 121 -24.98 35.51 -31.02
N SER A 122 -26.10 36.17 -30.74
CA SER A 122 -26.19 37.32 -29.83
C SER A 122 -26.91 37.00 -28.51
N SER A 123 -27.26 35.74 -28.26
CA SER A 123 -27.89 35.30 -27.01
C SER A 123 -27.08 34.21 -26.34
N ASP A 124 -27.18 34.13 -25.01
CA ASP A 124 -26.61 33.02 -24.24
C ASP A 124 -27.24 31.69 -24.67
N SER A 125 -26.45 30.61 -24.61
CA SER A 125 -26.94 29.27 -24.90
C SER A 125 -27.95 28.84 -23.83
N PRO A 126 -29.12 28.29 -24.20
CA PRO A 126 -30.04 27.68 -23.25
C PRO A 126 -29.55 26.32 -22.73
N LEU A 127 -28.45 25.80 -23.28
CA LEU A 127 -27.87 24.53 -22.88
C LEU A 127 -27.01 24.70 -21.63
N VAL A 128 -27.35 23.95 -20.58
CA VAL A 128 -26.58 23.89 -19.35
C VAL A 128 -25.54 22.78 -19.50
N ILE A 129 -24.27 23.12 -19.33
CA ILE A 129 -23.17 22.15 -19.28
C ILE A 129 -23.28 21.41 -17.94
N PRO A 130 -23.28 20.07 -17.92
CA PRO A 130 -23.32 19.32 -16.67
C PRO A 130 -22.05 19.58 -15.83
N GLU A 131 -22.12 19.32 -14.52
CA GLU A 131 -20.94 19.37 -13.66
C GLU A 131 -19.95 18.26 -14.03
N ASN A 132 -18.65 18.55 -13.90
CA ASN A 132 -17.57 17.60 -14.16
C ASN A 132 -17.65 16.40 -13.21
N GLN A 133 -17.44 15.21 -13.72
CA GLN A 133 -17.33 13.96 -12.97
C GLN A 133 -15.92 13.40 -13.09
N PRO A 134 -15.43 12.68 -12.07
CA PRO A 134 -14.10 12.10 -12.14
C PRO A 134 -14.04 11.00 -13.23
N PRO A 135 -12.89 10.82 -13.90
CA PRO A 135 -12.68 9.70 -14.81
C PRO A 135 -12.94 8.35 -14.14
N THR A 136 -13.33 7.35 -14.92
CA THR A 136 -13.51 5.98 -14.44
C THR A 136 -12.43 5.08 -15.01
N ILE A 137 -11.82 4.26 -14.16
CA ILE A 137 -10.90 3.19 -14.54
C ILE A 137 -11.62 1.86 -14.32
N SER A 138 -11.59 1.00 -15.32
CA SER A 138 -12.15 -0.35 -15.24
C SER A 138 -11.12 -1.38 -15.73
N LEU A 139 -11.10 -2.50 -15.02
CA LEU A 139 -10.22 -3.64 -15.20
C LEU A 139 -11.04 -4.78 -15.81
N GLU A 140 -10.53 -5.44 -16.86
CA GLU A 140 -11.25 -6.60 -17.42
C GLU A 140 -11.16 -7.87 -16.57
N GLU A 141 -10.19 -8.02 -15.65
CA GLU A 141 -10.20 -8.94 -14.50
C GLU A 141 -8.91 -8.73 -13.66
N GLY A 142 -8.95 -9.13 -12.38
CA GLY A 142 -7.97 -8.83 -11.32
C GLY A 142 -6.53 -9.34 -11.52
N GLY A 143 -5.69 -9.07 -10.52
CA GLY A 143 -4.22 -9.20 -10.54
C GLY A 143 -3.64 -10.39 -11.30
N VAL A 144 -2.48 -10.17 -11.94
CA VAL A 144 -1.86 -11.13 -12.86
C VAL A 144 -0.69 -11.84 -12.19
N THR A 145 -0.71 -13.17 -12.18
CA THR A 145 0.48 -13.99 -11.91
C THR A 145 1.19 -14.31 -13.21
N ILE A 146 2.49 -13.99 -13.29
CA ILE A 146 3.31 -14.11 -14.50
C ILE A 146 4.40 -15.15 -14.26
N GLY A 147 4.33 -16.26 -15.01
CA GLY A 147 5.37 -17.28 -15.07
C GLY A 147 6.32 -17.13 -16.27
N GLY A 148 7.63 -17.35 -16.08
CA GLY A 148 8.60 -17.65 -17.15
C GLY A 148 9.08 -16.48 -18.02
N THR A 149 8.20 -15.55 -18.40
CA THR A 149 8.53 -14.49 -19.38
C THR A 149 8.78 -13.11 -18.78
N ARG A 150 8.54 -12.96 -17.47
CA ARG A 150 8.68 -11.70 -16.69
C ARG A 150 8.12 -10.47 -17.43
N ARG A 151 6.97 -10.63 -18.08
CA ARG A 151 6.25 -9.56 -18.77
C ARG A 151 4.74 -9.77 -18.70
N CYS A 152 3.97 -8.69 -18.63
CA CYS A 152 2.52 -8.72 -18.84
C CYS A 152 2.05 -7.54 -19.69
N THR A 153 0.88 -7.71 -20.29
CA THR A 153 0.16 -6.64 -20.97
C THR A 153 -1.07 -6.30 -20.14
N VAL A 154 -1.28 -5.03 -19.85
CA VAL A 154 -2.47 -4.53 -19.16
C VAL A 154 -3.23 -3.62 -20.13
N ASP A 155 -4.55 -3.77 -20.15
CA ASP A 155 -5.47 -3.02 -21.01
C ASP A 155 -6.64 -2.52 -20.18
N LEU A 156 -6.69 -1.22 -19.91
CA LEU A 156 -7.72 -0.63 -19.05
C LEU A 156 -8.84 0.00 -19.85
N GLY A 157 -10.06 -0.17 -19.36
CA GLY A 157 -11.18 0.66 -19.76
C GLY A 157 -11.13 1.97 -18.99
N VAL A 158 -10.48 3.00 -19.55
CA VAL A 158 -10.53 4.37 -19.01
C VAL A 158 -11.59 5.18 -19.76
N LYS A 159 -12.55 5.76 -19.03
CA LYS A 159 -13.65 6.55 -19.61
C LYS A 159 -13.82 7.87 -18.87
N ASP A 160 -14.30 8.86 -19.60
CA ASP A 160 -14.49 10.24 -19.17
C ASP A 160 -15.59 10.85 -20.06
N GLU A 161 -16.39 11.79 -19.54
CA GLU A 161 -17.44 12.48 -20.28
C GLU A 161 -16.92 13.62 -21.17
N GLY A 162 -15.63 13.96 -21.04
CA GLY A 162 -14.99 15.05 -21.76
C GLY A 162 -15.07 16.39 -21.05
N LEU A 163 -15.42 16.45 -19.77
CA LEU A 163 -15.31 17.67 -18.95
C LEU A 163 -13.98 17.65 -18.16
N PRO A 164 -13.52 18.77 -17.55
CA PRO A 164 -14.00 20.14 -17.74
C PRO A 164 -13.81 20.63 -19.18
N LEU A 165 -14.42 21.77 -19.54
CA LEU A 165 -14.33 22.31 -20.91
C LEU A 165 -12.97 22.96 -21.27
N VAL A 166 -12.03 23.00 -20.33
CA VAL A 166 -10.70 23.59 -20.48
C VAL A 166 -9.62 22.53 -20.27
N GLY A 167 -8.46 22.68 -20.92
CA GLY A 167 -7.34 21.72 -20.85
C GLY A 167 -7.38 20.61 -21.91
N ASP A 168 -6.42 19.68 -21.81
CA ASP A 168 -6.12 18.63 -22.81
C ASP A 168 -7.10 17.42 -22.77
N GLY A 169 -8.05 17.43 -21.83
CA GLY A 169 -9.00 16.35 -21.56
C GLY A 169 -8.33 15.16 -20.88
N LEU A 170 -8.95 13.98 -20.98
CA LEU A 170 -8.45 12.75 -20.34
C LEU A 170 -6.98 12.43 -20.71
N VAL A 171 -6.13 12.40 -19.68
CA VAL A 171 -4.73 11.98 -19.62
C VAL A 171 -4.62 10.72 -18.77
N VAL A 172 -3.77 9.79 -19.19
CA VAL A 172 -3.48 8.55 -18.45
C VAL A 172 -1.99 8.45 -18.20
N GLU A 173 -1.59 8.03 -17.00
CA GLU A 173 -0.19 7.83 -16.64
C GLU A 173 0.00 6.57 -15.79
N TRP A 174 0.98 5.75 -16.16
CA TRP A 174 1.42 4.58 -15.42
C TRP A 174 2.70 4.85 -14.64
N SER A 175 2.75 4.37 -13.40
CA SER A 175 3.92 4.48 -12.54
C SER A 175 4.15 3.22 -11.72
N HIS A 176 5.41 2.98 -11.38
CA HIS A 176 5.80 1.96 -10.40
C HIS A 176 5.57 2.52 -8.99
N GLN A 177 4.87 1.76 -8.15
CA GLN A 177 4.66 2.10 -6.74
C GLN A 177 5.56 1.27 -5.83
N ALA A 178 5.55 -0.06 -6.01
CA ALA A 178 6.29 -0.98 -5.17
C ALA A 178 6.77 -2.22 -5.94
N GLY A 179 7.82 -2.85 -5.41
CA GLY A 179 8.33 -4.13 -5.91
C GLY A 179 9.87 -4.19 -5.92
N PRO A 180 10.45 -5.39 -6.10
CA PRO A 180 11.89 -5.65 -5.95
C PRO A 180 12.81 -4.82 -6.86
N ARG A 181 12.29 -4.32 -7.98
CA ARG A 181 12.96 -3.42 -8.93
C ARG A 181 11.93 -2.51 -9.61
N PRO A 182 12.35 -1.42 -10.29
CA PRO A 182 11.42 -0.63 -11.09
C PRO A 182 10.78 -1.43 -12.22
N ILE A 183 9.48 -1.22 -12.43
CA ILE A 183 8.73 -1.76 -13.57
C ILE A 183 9.08 -0.93 -14.82
N SER A 184 9.36 -1.59 -15.94
CA SER A 184 9.56 -0.91 -17.22
C SER A 184 8.28 -0.94 -18.05
N PHE A 185 7.74 0.24 -18.39
CA PHE A 185 6.51 0.40 -19.19
C PHE A 185 6.85 0.79 -20.63
N THR A 186 6.19 0.17 -21.61
CA THR A 186 6.39 0.54 -23.04
C THR A 186 5.61 1.78 -23.44
N LYS A 187 4.44 2.01 -22.84
CA LYS A 187 3.54 3.12 -23.12
C LYS A 187 2.97 3.66 -21.81
N PRO A 188 3.76 4.39 -21.02
CA PRO A 188 3.32 4.88 -19.73
C PRO A 188 2.15 5.87 -19.83
N ASP A 189 1.93 6.48 -21.00
CA ASP A 189 0.92 7.52 -21.25
C ASP A 189 -0.36 6.99 -21.93
N LYS A 190 -0.63 5.68 -21.84
CA LYS A 190 -1.74 5.01 -22.52
C LYS A 190 -2.40 3.99 -21.59
N ALA A 191 -3.72 3.87 -21.69
CA ALA A 191 -4.50 2.88 -20.95
C ALA A 191 -4.04 1.42 -21.20
N LYS A 192 -3.56 1.14 -22.41
CA LYS A 192 -2.93 -0.14 -22.78
C LYS A 192 -1.41 -0.03 -22.78
N THR A 193 -0.75 -0.81 -21.92
CA THR A 193 0.71 -0.82 -21.78
C THR A 193 1.27 -2.23 -21.58
N GLU A 194 2.53 -2.44 -21.93
CA GLU A 194 3.27 -3.65 -21.57
C GLU A 194 4.26 -3.33 -20.46
N MET A 195 4.30 -4.20 -19.45
CA MET A 195 5.16 -4.11 -18.27
C MET A 195 6.21 -5.22 -18.31
N TYR A 196 7.45 -4.89 -17.97
CA TYR A 196 8.56 -5.85 -17.86
C TYR A 196 9.17 -5.82 -16.46
N PHE A 197 9.56 -7.01 -16.00
CA PHE A 197 10.09 -7.25 -14.67
C PHE A 197 11.49 -7.87 -14.77
N SER A 198 12.41 -7.37 -13.96
CA SER A 198 13.80 -7.88 -13.92
C SER A 198 14.04 -8.85 -12.76
N ARG A 199 13.11 -8.94 -11.80
CA ARG A 199 13.17 -9.84 -10.65
C ARG A 199 11.81 -10.51 -10.43
N ASN A 200 11.85 -11.66 -9.76
CA ASN A 200 10.67 -12.27 -9.19
C ASN A 200 10.23 -11.50 -7.94
N GLY A 201 8.96 -11.64 -7.56
CA GLY A 201 8.36 -10.99 -6.42
C GLY A 201 7.05 -10.29 -6.77
N GLN A 202 6.46 -9.65 -5.77
CA GLN A 202 5.24 -8.87 -5.93
C GLN A 202 5.56 -7.43 -6.37
N TYR A 203 4.77 -6.91 -7.30
CA TYR A 203 4.89 -5.58 -7.86
C TYR A 203 3.54 -4.87 -7.78
N ILE A 204 3.58 -3.56 -7.56
CA ILE A 204 2.43 -2.67 -7.64
C ILE A 204 2.69 -1.61 -8.71
N ALA A 205 1.85 -1.58 -9.73
CA ALA A 205 1.79 -0.51 -10.72
C ALA A 205 0.53 0.34 -10.48
N ARG A 206 0.62 1.67 -10.60
CA ARG A 206 -0.53 2.58 -10.49
C ARG A 206 -0.84 3.20 -11.83
N CYS A 207 -2.12 3.21 -12.19
CA CYS A 207 -2.66 4.00 -13.29
C CYS A 207 -3.38 5.22 -12.73
N ASN A 208 -2.97 6.41 -13.15
CA ASN A 208 -3.69 7.67 -12.90
C ASN A 208 -4.44 8.07 -14.16
N ALA A 209 -5.71 8.40 -14.02
CA ALA A 209 -6.55 9.01 -15.05
C ALA A 209 -6.97 10.40 -14.58
N SER A 210 -6.67 11.44 -15.35
CA SER A 210 -7.02 12.82 -15.03
C SER A 210 -7.71 13.49 -16.20
N ASP A 211 -8.78 14.22 -15.92
CA ASP A 211 -9.47 15.06 -16.91
C ASP A 211 -8.93 16.52 -16.96
N GLY A 212 -8.03 16.87 -16.03
CA GLY A 212 -7.45 18.20 -15.84
C GLY A 212 -7.94 18.94 -14.58
N GLU A 213 -9.07 18.53 -14.00
CA GLU A 213 -9.64 19.05 -12.75
C GLU A 213 -9.73 17.97 -11.66
N LEU A 214 -10.16 16.76 -12.03
CA LEU A 214 -10.26 15.59 -11.17
C LEU A 214 -9.27 14.51 -11.60
N ILE A 215 -8.89 13.67 -10.63
CA ILE A 215 -7.95 12.56 -10.81
C ILE A 215 -8.51 11.34 -10.10
N VAL A 216 -8.47 10.19 -10.79
CA VAL A 216 -8.70 8.86 -10.21
C VAL A 216 -7.45 8.01 -10.41
N SER A 217 -7.12 7.23 -9.38
CA SER A 217 -5.98 6.33 -9.36
C SER A 217 -6.44 4.91 -9.11
N GLU A 218 -5.83 3.94 -9.79
CA GLU A 218 -6.09 2.50 -9.60
C GLU A 218 -4.77 1.74 -9.49
N ASP A 219 -4.68 0.83 -8.52
CA ASP A 219 -3.49 0.01 -8.27
C ASP A 219 -3.64 -1.41 -8.84
N PHE A 220 -2.55 -1.89 -9.43
CA PHE A 220 -2.45 -3.17 -10.10
C PHE A 220 -1.41 -4.02 -9.39
N PHE A 221 -1.88 -5.12 -8.81
CA PHE A 221 -1.03 -6.09 -8.12
C PHE A 221 -0.58 -7.17 -9.10
N ILE A 222 0.73 -7.37 -9.19
CA ILE A 222 1.35 -8.35 -10.10
C ILE A 222 2.26 -9.26 -9.30
N THR A 223 2.12 -10.58 -9.48
CA THR A 223 3.07 -11.56 -8.92
C THR A 223 3.94 -12.12 -10.03
N VAL A 224 5.26 -12.00 -9.90
CA VAL A 224 6.23 -12.54 -10.85
C VAL A 224 6.95 -13.71 -10.21
N ALA A 225 6.80 -14.93 -10.75
CA ALA A 225 7.45 -16.13 -10.26
C ALA A 225 8.08 -16.93 -11.42
N ASP A 226 9.31 -17.40 -11.26
CA ASP A 226 9.92 -18.40 -12.15
C ASP A 226 10.00 -19.73 -11.38
N ASP A 227 9.52 -20.81 -11.98
CA ASP A 227 9.46 -22.15 -11.36
C ASP A 227 10.80 -22.93 -11.47
N GLU A 228 11.86 -22.33 -12.00
CA GLU A 228 13.16 -23.02 -12.18
C GLU A 228 14.19 -22.63 -11.11
N VAL A 229 14.73 -23.65 -10.42
CA VAL A 229 15.94 -23.54 -9.58
C VAL A 229 17.12 -23.09 -10.46
N LYS A 230 17.50 -21.83 -10.37
CA LYS A 230 18.67 -21.30 -11.09
C LYS A 230 19.91 -21.42 -10.21
N LEU A 231 20.68 -22.48 -10.44
CA LEU A 231 22.02 -22.66 -9.88
C LEU A 231 22.88 -21.44 -10.21
N VAL A 232 23.26 -20.73 -9.15
CA VAL A 232 24.36 -19.76 -9.12
C VAL A 232 24.24 -18.66 -10.20
N GLU A 233 23.42 -17.66 -9.95
CA GLU A 233 23.80 -16.31 -10.40
C GLU A 233 24.81 -15.77 -9.38
N THR A 234 26.10 -15.96 -9.62
CA THR A 234 27.13 -15.21 -8.88
C THR A 234 26.88 -13.72 -9.08
N TYR A 235 26.10 -13.09 -8.20
CA TYR A 235 26.08 -11.65 -8.02
C TYR A 235 27.37 -11.22 -7.31
N SER A 236 28.55 -11.52 -7.87
CA SER A 236 29.75 -10.77 -7.51
C SER A 236 29.74 -9.45 -8.28
N GLY A 237 28.69 -8.64 -8.11
CA GLY A 237 28.41 -7.51 -8.99
C GLY A 237 28.74 -6.16 -8.40
N SER A 238 28.37 -5.92 -7.14
CA SER A 238 28.41 -4.58 -6.54
C SER A 238 29.30 -4.50 -5.31
N ASP A 239 29.84 -3.31 -5.06
CA ASP A 239 30.58 -2.98 -3.84
C ASP A 239 29.67 -2.98 -2.60
N ASP A 240 28.35 -2.84 -2.81
CA ASP A 240 27.35 -2.71 -1.75
C ASP A 240 26.95 -4.05 -1.14
N ASP A 241 26.80 -5.11 -1.94
CA ASP A 241 26.53 -6.47 -1.43
C ASP A 241 27.71 -7.00 -0.58
N TYR A 242 28.92 -6.67 -1.01
CA TYR A 242 30.14 -6.97 -0.24
C TYR A 242 30.17 -6.20 1.08
N LYS A 243 29.87 -4.89 1.07
CA LYS A 243 29.80 -4.07 2.29
C LYS A 243 28.72 -4.56 3.24
N TYR A 244 27.53 -4.87 2.73
CA TYR A 244 26.42 -5.42 3.51
C TYR A 244 26.85 -6.71 4.23
N SER A 245 27.42 -7.66 3.50
CA SER A 245 27.87 -8.93 4.07
C SER A 245 28.99 -8.74 5.11
N ARG A 246 29.90 -7.77 4.91
CA ARG A 246 30.96 -7.42 5.85
C ARG A 246 30.45 -6.74 7.11
N ASN A 247 29.40 -5.93 7.00
CA ASN A 247 28.72 -5.32 8.13
C ASN A 247 28.01 -6.39 8.96
N LEU A 248 27.26 -7.29 8.30
CA LEU A 248 26.56 -8.39 8.96
C LEU A 248 27.53 -9.32 9.70
N TRP A 249 28.66 -9.67 9.07
CA TRP A 249 29.75 -10.38 9.75
C TRP A 249 30.23 -9.66 11.01
N SER A 250 30.37 -8.32 10.95
CA SER A 250 30.85 -7.55 12.10
C SER A 250 29.88 -7.56 13.28
N MET A 251 28.58 -7.72 13.03
CA MET A 251 27.55 -7.89 14.06
C MET A 251 27.52 -9.30 14.64
N VAL A 252 27.66 -10.32 13.77
CA VAL A 252 27.50 -11.74 14.13
C VAL A 252 28.72 -12.30 14.87
N LYS A 253 29.94 -11.89 14.49
CA LYS A 253 31.20 -12.48 14.99
C LYS A 253 31.37 -12.46 16.51
N GLU A 254 30.88 -11.42 17.20
CA GLU A 254 31.08 -11.27 18.65
C GLU A 254 30.20 -12.24 19.45
N GLN A 255 29.06 -12.63 18.87
CA GLN A 255 28.14 -13.58 19.50
C GLN A 255 28.58 -15.04 19.28
N LEU A 256 29.31 -15.30 18.20
CA LEU A 256 29.80 -16.64 17.83
C LEU A 256 31.18 -16.96 18.47
N HIS A 257 32.13 -16.01 18.50
CA HIS A 257 33.56 -16.24 18.83
C HIS A 257 33.97 -16.49 20.30
N CYS A 258 33.10 -16.36 21.30
CA CYS A 258 33.61 -16.23 22.68
C CYS A 258 33.87 -17.59 23.36
N ARG A 259 35.15 -18.04 23.32
CA ARG A 259 35.77 -18.99 24.25
C ARG A 259 36.96 -18.35 25.00
N LYS A 260 36.72 -17.28 25.75
CA LYS A 260 37.62 -16.90 26.88
C LYS A 260 37.02 -15.85 27.81
N HIS A 261 36.89 -16.24 29.08
CA HIS A 261 36.56 -15.41 30.25
C HIS A 261 35.35 -14.46 30.11
N GLY A 262 34.17 -14.97 30.47
CA GLY A 262 32.92 -14.20 30.61
C GLY A 262 31.87 -14.48 29.53
N THR A 263 31.83 -15.71 29.02
CA THR A 263 31.11 -16.11 27.81
C THR A 263 29.61 -16.24 27.99
N LEU A 264 28.85 -15.89 26.94
CA LEU A 264 27.46 -16.32 26.72
C LEU A 264 27.36 -17.85 26.85
N LEU A 265 26.24 -18.35 27.39
CA LEU A 265 25.96 -19.78 27.50
C LEU A 265 25.86 -20.41 26.10
N GLU A 266 26.20 -21.71 25.96
CA GLU A 266 26.12 -22.43 24.68
C GLU A 266 24.72 -22.39 24.05
N GLU A 267 23.67 -22.26 24.88
CA GLU A 267 22.29 -22.04 24.45
C GLU A 267 22.06 -20.65 23.83
N GLU A 268 22.74 -19.61 24.33
CA GLU A 268 22.62 -18.22 23.81
C GLU A 268 23.32 -18.03 22.45
N LYS A 269 24.31 -18.89 22.14
CA LYS A 269 24.97 -18.97 20.83
C LYS A 269 24.06 -19.61 19.77
N ARG A 270 23.28 -20.61 20.18
CA ARG A 270 22.52 -21.48 19.28
C ARG A 270 21.26 -20.83 18.74
N GLY A 271 20.68 -19.86 19.45
CA GLY A 271 19.43 -19.21 19.03
C GLY A 271 18.25 -20.18 19.11
N PHE A 272 17.97 -20.85 17.99
CA PHE A 272 16.90 -21.85 17.84
C PHE A 272 17.40 -23.10 17.12
N ASP A 273 16.62 -24.17 17.18
CA ASP A 273 16.98 -25.46 16.58
C ASP A 273 16.97 -25.35 15.05
N ALA A 274 18.14 -25.57 14.45
CA ALA A 274 18.37 -25.37 13.01
C ALA A 274 17.65 -26.38 12.11
N GLU A 275 17.11 -27.46 12.69
CA GLU A 275 16.44 -28.56 12.00
C GLU A 275 14.95 -28.33 11.71
N ASP A 276 14.36 -27.28 12.31
CA ASP A 276 12.91 -27.00 12.29
C ASP A 276 12.44 -26.04 11.18
N PHE A 277 13.31 -25.69 10.22
CA PHE A 277 12.92 -24.75 9.16
C PHE A 277 12.03 -25.40 8.10
N VAL A 278 10.77 -24.96 8.04
CA VAL A 278 9.81 -25.37 7.02
C VAL A 278 9.15 -24.12 6.44
N LEU A 279 9.09 -24.04 5.11
CA LEU A 279 8.36 -22.99 4.43
C LEU A 279 6.87 -23.11 4.75
N THR A 280 6.22 -22.00 5.06
CA THR A 280 4.78 -21.95 5.35
C THR A 280 3.95 -21.58 4.14
N GLU A 281 4.57 -21.00 3.12
CA GLU A 281 3.97 -20.59 1.85
C GLU A 281 4.95 -20.84 0.71
N ASP A 282 4.47 -20.75 -0.53
CA ASP A 282 5.31 -20.82 -1.71
C ASP A 282 6.25 -19.60 -1.73
N ALA A 283 7.56 -19.82 -1.66
CA ALA A 283 8.52 -18.73 -1.52
C ALA A 283 9.84 -19.01 -2.26
N GLU A 284 10.40 -17.96 -2.87
CA GLU A 284 11.77 -18.00 -3.39
C GLU A 284 12.78 -18.00 -2.22
N VAL A 285 13.70 -18.95 -2.23
CA VAL A 285 14.74 -19.03 -1.19
C VAL A 285 16.08 -18.61 -1.76
N ILE A 286 16.69 -17.59 -1.18
CA ILE A 286 17.96 -17.03 -1.60
C ILE A 286 18.99 -17.20 -0.49
N ILE A 287 20.14 -17.78 -0.84
CA ILE A 287 21.25 -18.02 0.06
C ILE A 287 22.35 -17.00 -0.25
N THR A 288 22.86 -16.30 0.77
CA THR A 288 23.92 -15.28 0.63
C THR A 288 25.11 -15.59 1.53
N ALA A 289 26.29 -15.72 0.94
CA ALA A 289 27.52 -15.99 1.68
C ALA A 289 27.97 -14.76 2.49
N ILE A 290 28.15 -14.92 3.81
CA ILE A 290 28.56 -13.84 4.71
C ILE A 290 30.05 -13.95 5.05
N TYR A 291 30.49 -15.14 5.44
CA TYR A 291 31.87 -15.40 5.83
C TYR A 291 32.26 -16.85 5.59
N ASP A 292 33.52 -17.05 5.23
CA ASP A 292 34.17 -18.35 5.03
C ASP A 292 35.54 -18.23 5.70
N GLY A 293 35.55 -18.53 7.01
CA GLY A 293 36.69 -18.40 7.93
C GLY A 293 37.46 -19.68 8.15
N GLY A 294 36.85 -20.80 7.77
CA GLY A 294 37.35 -22.14 7.99
C GLY A 294 38.74 -22.39 7.37
N THR A 295 39.45 -23.33 7.98
CA THR A 295 40.73 -23.82 7.41
C THR A 295 40.51 -24.83 6.29
N PHE A 296 39.34 -25.48 6.29
CA PHE A 296 38.90 -26.40 5.24
C PHE A 296 38.18 -25.66 4.10
N ARG A 297 38.15 -26.26 2.91
CA ARG A 297 37.47 -25.68 1.74
C ARG A 297 36.16 -26.41 1.50
N ASN A 298 35.11 -25.89 2.13
CA ASN A 298 33.85 -26.58 2.27
C ASN A 298 32.95 -26.45 1.04
N SER A 299 31.96 -27.33 0.96
CA SER A 299 30.90 -27.29 -0.04
C SER A 299 29.55 -27.26 0.66
N LEU A 300 28.70 -26.29 0.34
CA LEU A 300 27.36 -26.15 0.93
C LEU A 300 26.33 -26.78 0.01
N PHE A 301 25.46 -27.60 0.59
CA PHE A 301 24.38 -28.28 -0.10
C PHE A 301 23.04 -27.99 0.57
N TRP A 302 21.99 -28.00 -0.24
CA TRP A 302 20.59 -28.08 0.18
C TRP A 302 20.03 -29.45 -0.16
N TYR A 303 19.11 -29.97 0.65
CA TYR A 303 18.41 -31.22 0.35
C TYR A 303 16.99 -31.18 0.92
N SER A 304 16.07 -31.91 0.32
CA SER A 304 14.71 -32.06 0.83
C SER A 304 14.68 -33.09 1.97
N GLN A 305 13.58 -33.12 2.74
CA GLN A 305 13.48 -34.02 3.91
C GLN A 305 13.50 -35.51 3.58
N ASP A 306 13.21 -35.88 2.34
CA ASP A 306 12.91 -37.25 1.96
C ASP A 306 14.14 -38.06 1.53
N ASP A 307 15.22 -37.42 1.03
CA ASP A 307 16.45 -38.14 0.67
C ASP A 307 17.72 -37.28 0.80
N PRO A 308 18.58 -37.51 1.82
CA PRO A 308 19.88 -36.84 1.92
C PRO A 308 20.87 -37.26 0.80
N ASN A 309 20.55 -38.23 -0.04
CA ASN A 309 21.35 -38.58 -1.22
C ASN A 309 20.98 -37.76 -2.46
N GLU A 310 19.86 -37.03 -2.45
CA GLU A 310 19.43 -36.13 -3.53
C GLU A 310 19.76 -34.67 -3.21
N MET A 311 21.04 -34.42 -2.89
CA MET A 311 21.52 -33.09 -2.53
C MET A 311 21.67 -32.19 -3.75
N THR A 312 21.21 -30.95 -3.64
CA THR A 312 21.54 -29.87 -4.58
C THR A 312 22.69 -29.06 -4.04
N GLU A 313 23.79 -29.01 -4.79
CA GLU A 313 24.93 -28.15 -4.45
C GLU A 313 24.56 -26.68 -4.60
N ILE A 314 24.80 -25.88 -3.57
CA ILE A 314 24.57 -24.43 -3.59
C ILE A 314 25.85 -23.71 -4.01
N TRP A 315 26.97 -24.05 -3.38
CA TRP A 315 28.30 -23.56 -3.77
C TRP A 315 29.44 -24.43 -3.23
N HIS A 316 30.62 -24.26 -3.83
CA HIS A 316 31.90 -24.57 -3.23
C HIS A 316 32.55 -23.29 -2.70
N SER A 317 33.49 -23.40 -1.75
CA SER A 317 34.43 -22.32 -1.38
C SER A 317 35.41 -21.93 -2.52
N TYR A 318 34.96 -21.87 -3.78
CA TYR A 318 35.74 -21.62 -4.99
C TYR A 318 34.97 -20.72 -5.96
N VAL A 319 35.47 -19.51 -6.20
CA VAL A 319 35.12 -18.75 -7.44
C VAL A 319 36.38 -18.42 -8.27
N LEU A 320 37.59 -18.50 -7.69
CA LEU A 320 38.82 -17.97 -8.33
C LEU A 320 40.03 -18.93 -8.32
N GLY A 321 39.93 -20.15 -7.80
CA GLY A 321 41.08 -21.06 -7.67
C GLY A 321 41.00 -21.98 -6.44
N PRO A 322 41.67 -23.16 -6.42
CA PRO A 322 41.52 -24.16 -5.34
C PRO A 322 42.12 -23.72 -3.99
N ALA A 323 42.63 -22.48 -3.94
CA ALA A 323 43.17 -21.82 -2.77
C ALA A 323 42.35 -20.61 -2.30
N SER A 324 41.35 -20.14 -3.06
CA SER A 324 40.67 -18.85 -2.85
C SER A 324 39.25 -19.03 -2.28
N PRO A 325 38.93 -18.45 -1.10
CA PRO A 325 37.63 -18.64 -0.43
C PRO A 325 36.45 -18.02 -1.21
N LEU A 326 35.22 -18.39 -0.84
CA LEU A 326 34.01 -17.76 -1.40
C LEU A 326 33.98 -16.27 -1.07
N LYS A 327 33.64 -15.42 -2.04
CA LYS A 327 33.57 -13.97 -1.80
C LYS A 327 32.32 -13.65 -0.98
N PRO A 328 32.43 -12.91 0.15
CA PRO A 328 31.27 -12.39 0.86
C PRO A 328 30.34 -11.59 -0.09
N GLY A 329 29.04 -11.81 0.03
CA GLY A 329 28.00 -11.26 -0.84
C GLY A 329 27.68 -12.10 -2.07
N SER A 330 28.33 -13.26 -2.25
CA SER A 330 27.92 -14.23 -3.28
C SER A 330 26.53 -14.79 -2.96
N ARG A 331 25.66 -14.91 -3.97
CA ARG A 331 24.25 -15.33 -3.79
C ARG A 331 23.92 -16.54 -4.66
N ALA A 332 22.96 -17.34 -4.21
CA ALA A 332 22.35 -18.43 -4.96
C ALA A 332 20.84 -18.46 -4.69
N SER A 333 20.00 -18.68 -5.70
CA SER A 333 18.56 -18.88 -5.53
C SER A 333 18.24 -20.37 -5.65
N LEU A 334 17.47 -20.90 -4.70
CA LEU A 334 16.90 -22.24 -4.76
C LEU A 334 15.59 -22.26 -5.56
N GLY A 335 15.19 -21.13 -6.17
CA GLY A 335 13.90 -20.98 -6.85
C GLY A 335 12.73 -20.83 -5.87
N VAL A 336 11.51 -20.73 -6.41
CA VAL A 336 10.27 -20.77 -5.62
C VAL A 336 10.03 -22.20 -5.17
N LEU A 337 10.12 -22.43 -3.87
CA LEU A 337 9.86 -23.70 -3.23
C LEU A 337 8.45 -23.68 -2.64
N PRO A 338 7.70 -24.80 -2.73
CA PRO A 338 6.33 -24.83 -2.26
C PRO A 338 6.22 -24.77 -0.73
N ALA A 339 5.07 -24.32 -0.24
CA ALA A 339 4.69 -24.43 1.17
C ALA A 339 4.88 -25.86 1.69
N GLY A 340 5.36 -26.01 2.92
CA GLY A 340 5.71 -27.28 3.53
C GLY A 340 7.11 -27.79 3.17
N THR A 341 7.87 -27.09 2.33
CA THR A 341 9.24 -27.50 2.00
C THR A 341 10.19 -27.23 3.16
N PRO A 342 10.87 -28.25 3.70
CA PRO A 342 11.87 -28.05 4.73
C PRO A 342 13.17 -27.48 4.14
N LEU A 343 13.74 -26.49 4.82
CA LEU A 343 15.00 -25.85 4.41
C LEU A 343 16.16 -26.52 5.14
N ARG A 344 16.72 -27.57 4.52
CA ARG A 344 17.84 -28.32 5.09
C ARG A 344 19.13 -28.07 4.35
N PHE A 345 20.18 -27.88 5.13
CA PHE A 345 21.53 -27.57 4.67
C PHE A 345 22.53 -28.54 5.28
N GLY A 346 23.57 -28.82 4.51
CA GLY A 346 24.68 -29.65 4.92
C GLY A 346 25.98 -29.13 4.33
N LEU A 347 27.06 -29.40 5.03
CA LEU A 347 28.39 -29.00 4.63
C LEU A 347 29.24 -30.26 4.44
N VAL A 348 29.85 -30.38 3.27
CA VAL A 348 30.93 -31.36 3.06
C VAL A 348 32.24 -30.70 3.47
N VAL A 349 32.81 -31.19 4.57
CA VAL A 349 34.08 -30.74 5.12
C VAL A 349 35.19 -30.98 4.11
N ASP A 350 35.90 -29.92 3.74
CA ASP A 350 36.93 -29.92 2.68
C ASP A 350 36.41 -30.46 1.32
N GLY A 351 35.11 -30.36 1.06
CA GLY A 351 34.48 -30.90 -0.14
C GLY A 351 35.09 -30.36 -1.45
N ALA A 352 35.56 -29.11 -1.47
CA ALA A 352 36.23 -28.54 -2.65
C ALA A 352 37.62 -29.18 -2.93
N ARG A 353 38.16 -29.94 -1.97
CA ARG A 353 39.37 -30.78 -2.13
C ARG A 353 39.07 -32.28 -2.18
N GLY A 354 37.79 -32.66 -2.26
CA GLY A 354 37.35 -34.05 -2.31
C GLY A 354 37.21 -34.72 -0.94
N GLY A 355 37.00 -33.93 0.12
CA GLY A 355 36.59 -34.48 1.41
C GLY A 355 35.23 -35.19 1.32
N GLU A 356 35.01 -36.19 2.17
CA GLU A 356 33.80 -37.02 2.18
C GLU A 356 33.01 -36.89 3.50
N THR A 357 33.54 -36.14 4.48
CA THR A 357 32.88 -35.97 5.78
C THR A 357 31.79 -34.93 5.66
N MET A 358 30.57 -35.28 6.08
CA MET A 358 29.43 -34.37 6.09
C MET A 358 29.07 -33.96 7.52
N VAL A 359 28.74 -32.69 7.68
CA VAL A 359 28.08 -32.14 8.86
C VAL A 359 26.77 -31.51 8.44
N PHE A 360 25.75 -31.66 9.28
CA PHE A 360 24.36 -31.30 9.05
C PHE A 360 23.87 -30.39 10.19
N GLN A 361 22.75 -29.72 9.93
CA GLN A 361 22.02 -28.97 10.95
C GLN A 361 21.49 -29.88 12.07
N ASP A 362 21.01 -31.07 11.70
CA ASP A 362 20.49 -32.10 12.59
C ASP A 362 21.65 -32.82 13.30
N ALA A 363 21.69 -32.72 14.62
CA ALA A 363 22.75 -33.27 15.46
C ALA A 363 22.81 -34.80 15.42
N ASP A 364 21.66 -35.48 15.30
CA ASP A 364 21.57 -36.94 15.26
C ASP A 364 22.18 -37.52 13.97
N ARG A 365 22.34 -36.69 12.94
CA ARG A 365 22.99 -37.06 11.67
C ARG A 365 24.49 -36.79 11.64
N ASN A 366 25.01 -36.03 12.60
CA ASN A 366 26.42 -35.70 12.64
C ASN A 366 27.26 -36.90 13.10
N PRO A 367 28.47 -37.13 12.55
CA PRO A 367 29.30 -38.30 12.88
C PRO A 367 29.64 -38.45 14.37
N ASP A 368 29.63 -37.35 15.12
CA ASP A 368 29.87 -37.32 16.57
C ASP A 368 28.58 -37.23 17.41
N GLY A 369 27.41 -37.13 16.78
CA GLY A 369 26.12 -36.92 17.46
C GLY A 369 26.03 -35.56 18.15
N LEU A 370 26.87 -34.60 17.75
CA LEU A 370 26.90 -33.25 18.32
C LEU A 370 26.33 -32.24 17.34
N ILE A 371 25.95 -31.08 17.89
CA ILE A 371 25.49 -29.93 17.11
C ILE A 371 26.70 -29.31 16.40
N GLN A 372 26.64 -29.24 15.06
CA GLN A 372 27.67 -28.66 14.18
C GLN A 372 27.19 -27.37 13.49
N CYS A 373 25.94 -26.96 13.74
CA CYS A 373 25.34 -25.77 13.16
C CYS A 373 24.62 -24.96 14.23
N ALA A 374 24.86 -23.65 14.26
CA ALA A 374 24.08 -22.68 15.00
C ALA A 374 23.17 -21.91 14.03
N ALA A 375 21.94 -21.61 14.45
CA ALA A 375 21.02 -20.82 13.65
C ALA A 375 20.39 -19.70 14.46
N LYS A 376 20.45 -18.47 13.94
CA LYS A 376 20.01 -17.31 14.71
C LYS A 376 19.46 -16.21 13.82
N LEU A 377 18.44 -15.52 14.32
CA LEU A 377 17.94 -14.26 13.78
C LEU A 377 18.75 -13.16 14.45
N PHE A 378 19.43 -12.33 13.65
CA PHE A 378 20.26 -11.24 14.16
C PHE A 378 19.58 -9.89 13.96
N GLY A 379 19.34 -9.15 15.04
CA GLY A 379 18.67 -7.85 15.04
C GLY A 379 17.69 -7.71 16.20
N ASP A 380 17.12 -6.53 16.37
CA ASP A 380 16.21 -6.20 17.49
C ASP A 380 14.74 -6.60 17.21
N ALA A 381 14.48 -7.26 16.07
CA ALA A 381 13.16 -7.70 15.63
C ALA A 381 13.21 -9.12 15.05
N TYR A 382 12.05 -9.78 15.04
CA TYR A 382 11.87 -11.12 14.50
C TYR A 382 12.15 -11.21 12.95
N ASP A 383 12.38 -10.09 12.24
CA ASP A 383 12.75 -9.97 10.80
C ASP A 383 14.25 -9.88 10.54
N GLY A 384 15.08 -10.11 11.56
CA GLY A 384 16.53 -10.18 11.38
C GLY A 384 16.92 -11.25 10.34
N PRO A 385 18.03 -11.08 9.60
CA PRO A 385 18.54 -12.13 8.71
C PRO A 385 18.65 -13.46 9.45
N LEU A 386 18.04 -14.51 8.88
CA LEU A 386 18.25 -15.88 9.31
C LEU A 386 19.67 -16.29 8.93
N ILE A 387 20.54 -16.38 9.92
CA ILE A 387 21.93 -16.77 9.75
C ILE A 387 22.08 -18.22 10.18
N LEU A 388 22.70 -19.01 9.30
CA LEU A 388 23.23 -20.33 9.65
C LEU A 388 24.75 -20.25 9.67
N ALA A 389 25.31 -20.86 10.69
CA ALA A 389 26.72 -20.82 11.01
C ALA A 389 27.19 -22.25 11.32
N PHE A 390 28.14 -22.78 10.55
CA PHE A 390 28.64 -24.14 10.69
C PHE A 390 30.06 -24.16 11.25
N GLU A 391 30.35 -25.19 12.03
CA GLU A 391 31.71 -25.69 12.23
C GLU A 391 32.20 -26.39 10.96
N ASP A 392 33.46 -26.18 10.57
CA ASP A 392 34.07 -26.89 9.44
C ASP A 392 34.78 -28.19 9.84
N GLN A 393 34.68 -28.61 11.10
CA GLN A 393 35.32 -29.82 11.58
C GLN A 393 34.53 -30.55 12.67
N VAL A 394 34.45 -31.88 12.55
CA VAL A 394 33.96 -32.76 13.63
C VAL A 394 34.88 -32.63 14.85
N ASN A 395 34.33 -32.30 16.02
CA ASN A 395 35.06 -31.85 17.22
C ASN A 395 35.91 -30.56 17.04
N GLY A 396 35.39 -29.57 16.31
CA GLY A 396 35.98 -28.24 16.16
C GLY A 396 36.06 -27.42 17.45
N ASP A 397 36.36 -26.13 17.34
CA ASP A 397 36.53 -25.26 18.50
C ASP A 397 35.22 -24.69 19.06
N GLN A 398 34.07 -25.03 18.45
CA GLN A 398 32.71 -24.79 18.96
C GLN A 398 32.37 -23.29 19.09
N ASP A 399 32.78 -22.52 18.09
CA ASP A 399 32.48 -21.10 17.96
C ASP A 399 31.69 -20.75 16.67
N PHE A 400 31.37 -21.75 15.85
CA PHE A 400 30.54 -21.74 14.64
C PHE A 400 30.95 -20.69 13.60
N ASN A 401 32.22 -20.25 13.58
CA ASN A 401 32.65 -19.15 12.71
C ASN A 401 33.18 -19.57 11.33
N ASP A 402 33.20 -20.88 11.03
CA ASP A 402 33.94 -21.38 9.89
C ASP A 402 33.20 -21.14 8.56
N VAL A 403 31.89 -21.37 8.52
CA VAL A 403 31.05 -21.06 7.35
C VAL A 403 29.75 -20.39 7.78
N ILE A 404 29.52 -19.16 7.31
CA ILE A 404 28.36 -18.36 7.68
C ILE A 404 27.65 -17.87 6.43
N PHE A 405 26.34 -18.10 6.38
CA PHE A 405 25.49 -17.60 5.32
C PHE A 405 24.13 -17.13 5.84
N GLN A 406 23.54 -16.21 5.10
CA GLN A 406 22.18 -15.74 5.29
C GLN A 406 21.23 -16.54 4.40
N ILE A 407 20.08 -16.90 4.94
CA ILE A 407 18.92 -17.37 4.20
C ILE A 407 17.92 -16.20 4.13
N GLU A 408 17.48 -15.89 2.92
CA GLU A 408 16.42 -14.94 2.64
C GLU A 408 15.27 -15.69 1.96
N ILE A 409 14.06 -15.53 2.49
CA ILE A 409 12.83 -16.09 1.92
C ILE A 409 12.10 -14.92 1.25
N VAL A 410 11.59 -15.10 0.02
CA VAL A 410 10.99 -14.04 -0.80
C VAL A 410 9.62 -14.51 -1.33
N PRO A 411 8.51 -13.80 -1.04
CA PRO A 411 8.45 -12.55 -0.28
C PRO A 411 8.97 -12.75 1.15
N ARG A 412 9.59 -11.70 1.71
CA ARG A 412 10.19 -11.76 3.07
C ARG A 412 9.08 -11.84 4.11
N HIS A 413 8.40 -12.96 4.16
CA HIS A 413 7.52 -13.35 5.25
C HIS A 413 8.06 -14.67 5.79
N ARG A 414 8.35 -14.64 7.09
CA ARG A 414 9.23 -15.55 7.80
C ARG A 414 8.70 -16.99 7.76
N GLY A 415 9.61 -17.94 7.59
CA GLY A 415 9.43 -19.24 8.23
C GLY A 415 9.46 -19.07 9.74
N LEU A 416 8.28 -18.91 10.35
CA LEU A 416 7.98 -19.21 11.75
C LEU A 416 6.47 -19.49 11.85
N ALA A 417 6.15 -20.79 11.88
CA ALA A 417 4.94 -21.43 12.40
C ALA A 417 3.67 -20.57 12.57
N GLN A 418 2.63 -20.90 11.77
CA GLN A 418 1.24 -21.16 12.20
C GLN A 418 0.33 -19.90 12.42
N TYR A 419 -0.98 -20.01 12.24
CA TYR A 419 -2.06 -19.09 12.69
C TYR A 419 -2.60 -17.92 11.86
N ASP A 420 -2.28 -17.79 10.57
CA ASP A 420 -3.04 -16.86 9.69
C ASP A 420 -3.82 -17.62 8.60
N GLU A 421 -4.97 -18.21 8.95
CA GLU A 421 -6.00 -18.62 7.97
C GLU A 421 -7.42 -18.62 8.58
N VAL A 422 -7.81 -17.58 9.32
CA VAL A 422 -9.21 -17.49 9.78
C VAL A 422 -10.02 -16.42 9.03
N ILE A 423 -9.38 -15.40 8.43
CA ILE A 423 -10.07 -14.44 7.55
C ILE A 423 -9.16 -14.07 6.37
N PRO A 424 -9.53 -14.37 5.11
CA PRO A 424 -8.72 -14.03 3.95
C PRO A 424 -8.59 -12.50 3.77
N GLY A 425 -7.35 -11.98 3.76
CA GLY A 425 -7.02 -10.67 3.21
C GLY A 425 -6.78 -9.49 4.18
N GLN A 426 -6.51 -9.71 5.46
CA GLN A 426 -6.16 -8.61 6.39
C GLN A 426 -4.93 -8.96 7.24
N MET A 427 -3.82 -8.23 7.04
CA MET A 427 -2.61 -8.34 7.86
C MET A 427 -2.71 -7.42 9.09
N GLY A 428 -2.20 -7.87 10.25
CA GLY A 428 -1.95 -7.01 11.42
C GLY A 428 -2.94 -7.09 12.59
N LEU A 429 -3.89 -8.03 12.58
CA LEU A 429 -4.64 -8.44 13.77
C LEU A 429 -4.00 -9.74 14.28
N HIS A 430 -3.45 -9.74 15.49
CA HIS A 430 -2.87 -10.94 16.08
C HIS A 430 -3.80 -11.47 17.16
N SER A 431 -3.89 -12.79 17.31
CA SER A 431 -4.52 -13.39 18.48
C SER A 431 -3.61 -14.40 19.14
N ASP A 432 -3.63 -14.44 20.48
CA ASP A 432 -2.99 -15.51 21.22
C ASP A 432 -3.67 -16.83 20.85
N ARG A 433 -2.88 -17.71 20.23
CA ARG A 433 -3.18 -19.03 19.70
C ARG A 433 -3.87 -19.98 20.67
N GLY A 434 -3.79 -19.72 21.96
CA GLY A 434 -4.46 -20.50 23.00
C GLY A 434 -5.84 -19.99 23.41
N ARG A 435 -6.25 -18.78 23.00
CA ARG A 435 -7.38 -18.03 23.60
C ARG A 435 -8.12 -17.20 22.53
N ARG A 436 -9.32 -16.70 22.85
CA ARG A 436 -10.29 -16.19 21.85
C ARG A 436 -9.84 -14.87 21.21
N GLY A 437 -9.28 -14.89 20.01
CA GLY A 437 -8.76 -13.70 19.32
C GLY A 437 -9.77 -12.67 18.84
N VAL A 438 -9.28 -11.52 18.32
CA VAL A 438 -10.08 -10.50 17.61
C VAL A 438 -10.91 -11.14 16.50
N GLU A 439 -10.33 -12.07 15.74
CA GLU A 439 -10.97 -12.75 14.61
C GLU A 439 -12.21 -13.54 15.06
N GLN A 440 -12.18 -14.14 16.25
CA GLN A 440 -13.33 -14.88 16.78
C GLN A 440 -14.49 -13.93 17.09
N HIS A 441 -14.22 -12.73 17.59
CA HIS A 441 -15.26 -11.72 17.83
C HIS A 441 -15.85 -11.23 16.51
N LEU A 442 -15.01 -10.95 15.51
CA LEU A 442 -15.46 -10.54 14.18
C LEU A 442 -16.30 -11.63 13.51
N ALA A 443 -15.86 -12.89 13.57
CA ALA A 443 -16.59 -14.04 13.05
C ALA A 443 -17.93 -14.27 13.79
N ALA A 444 -17.96 -14.12 15.12
CA ALA A 444 -19.18 -14.23 15.91
C ALA A 444 -20.18 -13.11 15.61
N LEU A 445 -19.70 -11.95 15.16
CA LEU A 445 -20.52 -10.83 14.71
C LEU A 445 -20.94 -10.96 13.23
N GLY A 446 -20.40 -11.92 12.49
CA GLY A 446 -20.66 -12.12 11.06
C GLY A 446 -19.98 -11.09 10.16
N MET A 447 -18.94 -10.41 10.66
CA MET A 447 -18.19 -9.37 9.95
C MET A 447 -17.13 -9.99 9.02
N ASN A 448 -17.59 -10.74 8.00
CA ASN A 448 -16.72 -11.49 7.08
C ASN A 448 -16.19 -10.65 5.89
N SER A 449 -16.59 -9.39 5.80
CA SER A 449 -16.23 -8.45 4.72
C SER A 449 -16.21 -7.01 5.25
N ALA A 450 -15.57 -6.82 6.41
CA ALA A 450 -15.42 -5.52 7.03
C ALA A 450 -14.20 -4.79 6.47
N SER A 451 -14.25 -3.46 6.39
CA SER A 451 -13.06 -2.66 6.15
C SER A 451 -12.29 -2.50 7.46
N VAL A 452 -10.98 -2.79 7.44
CA VAL A 452 -10.11 -2.29 8.52
C VAL A 452 -10.06 -0.79 8.34
N GLU A 453 -10.53 -0.06 9.34
CA GLU A 453 -10.32 1.38 9.42
C GLU A 453 -9.00 1.58 10.15
N THR A 454 -7.90 1.58 9.38
CA THR A 454 -6.55 1.79 9.91
C THR A 454 -6.26 3.28 10.10
N LEU A 455 -5.94 3.62 11.35
CA LEU A 455 -5.06 4.73 11.79
C LEU A 455 -5.66 6.11 11.96
N GLY A 456 -5.61 6.58 13.20
CA GLY A 456 -5.67 7.99 13.52
C GLY A 456 -7.00 8.64 13.17
N GLN A 457 -8.10 7.93 13.43
CA GLN A 457 -9.41 8.35 13.00
C GLN A 457 -10.20 9.07 14.08
N VAL A 458 -11.00 9.99 13.58
CA VAL A 458 -12.15 10.56 14.24
C VAL A 458 -13.39 9.95 13.60
N PHE A 459 -14.50 9.99 14.31
CA PHE A 459 -15.73 9.32 13.92
C PHE A 459 -16.84 10.35 13.76
N GLN A 460 -17.73 10.15 12.79
CA GLN A 460 -18.96 10.90 12.75
C GLN A 460 -20.04 10.13 13.52
N LEU A 461 -20.57 10.75 14.59
CA LEU A 461 -21.62 10.14 15.38
C LEU A 461 -23.00 10.35 14.75
N PRO A 462 -23.91 9.36 14.80
CA PRO A 462 -25.24 9.49 14.26
C PRO A 462 -26.13 10.38 15.14
N ASN A 463 -27.27 10.81 14.58
CA ASN A 463 -28.29 11.59 15.30
C ASN A 463 -29.24 10.69 16.13
N GLN A 464 -28.76 9.53 16.58
CA GLN A 464 -29.52 8.57 17.37
C GLN A 464 -28.61 7.86 18.37
N ALA A 465 -29.20 7.25 19.40
CA ALA A 465 -28.45 6.47 20.37
C ALA A 465 -27.76 5.25 19.73
N VAL A 466 -26.54 4.98 20.19
CA VAL A 466 -25.75 3.80 19.86
C VAL A 466 -25.66 2.89 21.09
N THR A 467 -25.43 1.61 20.86
CA THR A 467 -25.21 0.64 21.95
C THR A 467 -23.73 0.31 22.02
N ILE A 468 -23.12 0.46 23.19
CA ILE A 468 -21.73 0.11 23.47
C ILE A 468 -21.74 -1.19 24.27
N GLU A 469 -21.26 -2.27 23.67
CA GLU A 469 -21.17 -3.59 24.29
C GLU A 469 -19.73 -3.85 24.70
N PHE A 470 -19.50 -4.06 25.99
CA PHE A 470 -18.20 -4.47 26.48
C PHE A 470 -18.07 -5.97 26.29
N ARG A 471 -17.28 -6.45 25.34
CA ARG A 471 -17.27 -7.88 24.96
C ARG A 471 -16.19 -8.67 25.67
N GLU A 472 -15.02 -8.07 25.83
CA GLU A 472 -13.88 -8.74 26.47
C GLU A 472 -12.97 -7.72 27.16
N ASP A 473 -12.41 -8.14 28.29
CA ASP A 473 -11.39 -7.45 29.07
C ASP A 473 -10.39 -8.50 29.55
N ARG A 474 -9.27 -8.59 28.85
CA ARG A 474 -8.06 -9.33 29.23
C ARG A 474 -6.94 -8.43 29.68
N SER A 475 -7.13 -7.12 29.56
CA SER A 475 -6.13 -6.15 29.92
C SER A 475 -5.72 -6.30 31.38
N SER A 476 -4.43 -6.15 31.65
CA SER A 476 -3.87 -6.09 33.01
C SER A 476 -4.27 -4.79 33.74
N MET A 477 -5.01 -3.91 33.07
CA MET A 477 -5.34 -2.57 33.53
C MET A 477 -6.84 -2.33 33.65
N LYS A 478 -7.16 -1.25 34.38
CA LYS A 478 -8.50 -0.70 34.37
C LYS A 478 -8.56 0.60 33.58
N PHE A 479 -9.56 0.84 32.76
CA PHE A 479 -9.62 1.97 31.86
C PHE A 479 -10.97 2.71 31.79
N ASP A 480 -10.88 3.99 31.43
CA ASP A 480 -12.02 4.88 31.16
C ASP A 480 -12.03 5.25 29.67
N LEU A 481 -12.98 4.67 28.91
CA LEU A 481 -13.22 5.03 27.52
C LEU A 481 -14.08 6.30 27.47
N CYS A 482 -13.55 7.31 26.79
CA CYS A 482 -14.17 8.60 26.61
C CYS A 482 -14.27 8.98 25.13
N VAL A 483 -15.24 9.85 24.82
CA VAL A 483 -15.44 10.48 23.51
C VAL A 483 -15.31 11.99 23.62
N PHE A 484 -14.68 12.66 22.67
CA PHE A 484 -14.50 14.12 22.67
C PHE A 484 -14.82 14.75 21.32
N ASP A 485 -15.33 15.98 21.33
CA ASP A 485 -15.63 16.79 20.14
C ASP A 485 -14.32 17.22 19.46
N TYR A 486 -14.00 16.64 18.30
CA TYR A 486 -12.73 16.89 17.63
C TYR A 486 -12.63 18.31 17.08
N ASP A 487 -13.73 18.90 16.62
CA ASP A 487 -13.74 20.25 16.04
C ASP A 487 -13.25 21.33 17.02
N GLN A 488 -13.39 21.06 18.32
CA GLN A 488 -12.91 21.96 19.38
C GLN A 488 -11.41 21.87 19.66
N VAL A 489 -10.71 20.89 19.09
CA VAL A 489 -9.28 20.64 19.27
C VAL A 489 -8.51 20.49 17.96
N SER A 490 -9.20 20.47 16.81
CA SER A 490 -8.63 20.28 15.47
C SER A 490 -7.58 21.32 15.06
N HIS A 491 -7.58 22.49 15.71
CA HIS A 491 -6.62 23.57 15.50
C HIS A 491 -5.32 23.41 16.30
N LEU A 492 -5.26 22.43 17.20
CA LEU A 492 -4.09 22.16 18.06
C LEU A 492 -3.29 20.99 17.48
N ASP A 493 -1.97 21.04 17.61
CA ASP A 493 -1.09 19.93 17.25
C ASP A 493 -1.45 18.69 18.11
N PRO A 494 -1.89 17.57 17.49
CA PRO A 494 -2.23 16.33 18.19
C PRO A 494 -1.15 15.85 19.16
N SER A 495 0.13 16.05 18.81
CA SER A 495 1.27 15.59 19.61
C SER A 495 1.50 16.42 20.87
N SER A 496 0.85 17.59 20.97
CA SER A 496 1.02 18.53 22.07
C SER A 496 0.30 18.09 23.34
N LEU A 497 0.87 18.46 24.49
CA LEU A 497 0.18 18.30 25.78
C LEU A 497 -1.10 19.15 25.84
N GLU A 498 -1.14 20.26 25.12
CA GLU A 498 -2.29 21.15 25.04
C GLU A 498 -3.49 20.45 24.39
N PHE A 499 -3.28 19.78 23.24
CA PHE A 499 -4.29 18.95 22.59
C PHE A 499 -4.84 17.90 23.55
N ARG A 500 -3.97 17.05 24.12
CA ARG A 500 -4.39 15.97 25.03
C ARG A 500 -5.15 16.49 26.25
N THR A 501 -4.68 17.60 26.83
CA THR A 501 -5.34 18.22 27.99
C THR A 501 -6.70 18.82 27.62
N ARG A 502 -6.80 19.48 26.45
CA ARG A 502 -8.05 20.09 25.99
C ARG A 502 -9.08 19.02 25.60
N ALA A 503 -8.65 17.99 24.87
CA ALA A 503 -9.47 16.83 24.51
C ALA A 503 -10.03 16.17 25.77
N ALA A 504 -9.18 15.82 26.75
CA ALA A 504 -9.65 15.21 28.00
C ALA A 504 -10.61 16.10 28.82
N LYS A 505 -10.46 17.44 28.76
CA LYS A 505 -11.36 18.38 29.45
C LYS A 505 -12.78 18.37 28.88
N ILE A 506 -12.90 18.25 27.56
CA ILE A 506 -14.18 18.23 26.85
C ILE A 506 -14.72 16.80 26.66
N ALA A 507 -13.90 15.78 26.93
CA ALA A 507 -14.26 14.40 26.79
C ALA A 507 -15.35 13.97 27.78
N ILE A 508 -16.16 13.03 27.32
CA ILE A 508 -17.29 12.43 28.03
C ILE A 508 -16.99 10.95 28.20
N SER A 509 -17.00 10.46 29.43
CA SER A 509 -16.86 9.03 29.71
C SER A 509 -18.09 8.29 29.22
N VAL A 510 -17.88 7.24 28.42
CA VAL A 510 -18.94 6.42 27.82
C VAL A 510 -18.91 4.97 28.29
N LEU A 511 -17.75 4.51 28.79
CA LEU A 511 -17.57 3.22 29.43
C LEU A 511 -16.42 3.32 30.44
N ASP A 512 -16.66 2.86 31.67
CA ASP A 512 -15.65 2.75 32.72
C ASP A 512 -15.63 1.29 33.20
N ASP A 513 -14.55 0.57 32.94
CA ASP A 513 -14.42 -0.87 33.20
C ASP A 513 -14.24 -1.23 34.68
N ARG A 514 -14.18 -0.21 35.55
CA ARG A 514 -14.23 -0.36 37.01
C ARG A 514 -15.68 -0.47 37.48
N ASP A 515 -16.59 0.06 36.67
CA ASP A 515 -18.03 0.10 36.94
C ASP A 515 -18.83 -0.79 35.96
N THR A 516 -18.20 -1.31 34.90
CA THR A 516 -18.80 -2.09 33.81
C THR A 516 -18.06 -3.41 33.62
N ASN A 517 -18.76 -4.53 33.43
CA ASN A 517 -18.14 -5.85 33.22
C ASN A 517 -18.30 -6.32 31.76
N PRO A 518 -17.41 -7.21 31.28
CA PRO A 518 -17.64 -7.90 30.01
C PRO A 518 -19.00 -8.61 29.98
N GLY A 519 -19.76 -8.38 28.92
CA GLY A 519 -21.15 -8.81 28.72
C GLY A 519 -22.18 -7.70 28.91
N ASP A 520 -21.82 -6.58 29.53
CA ASP A 520 -22.73 -5.44 29.71
C ASP A 520 -22.90 -4.64 28.40
N ALA A 521 -24.09 -4.05 28.23
CA ALA A 521 -24.41 -3.16 27.12
C ALA A 521 -24.90 -1.81 27.66
N LEU A 522 -24.23 -0.74 27.25
CA LEU A 522 -24.52 0.64 27.62
C LEU A 522 -25.18 1.36 26.44
N SER A 523 -26.12 2.27 26.72
CA SER A 523 -26.68 3.15 25.70
C SER A 523 -26.02 4.52 25.78
N PHE A 524 -25.51 4.99 24.64
CA PHE A 524 -24.93 6.32 24.51
C PHE A 524 -25.73 7.10 23.46
N ASP A 525 -26.34 8.21 23.88
CA ASP A 525 -27.08 9.12 22.98
C ASP A 525 -26.26 10.39 22.71
N PRO A 526 -25.65 10.53 21.51
CA PRO A 526 -24.84 11.69 21.16
C PRO A 526 -25.60 13.02 21.27
N SER A 527 -26.92 13.01 21.13
CA SER A 527 -27.74 14.24 21.15
C SER A 527 -27.82 14.87 22.54
N LEU A 528 -27.81 14.07 23.60
CA LEU A 528 -27.82 14.53 24.99
C LEU A 528 -26.56 15.32 25.37
N TYR A 529 -25.50 15.11 24.61
CA TYR A 529 -24.19 15.69 24.85
C TYR A 529 -23.78 16.70 23.76
N GLY A 530 -24.65 16.99 22.79
CA GLY A 530 -24.35 17.91 21.70
C GLY A 530 -23.25 17.42 20.75
N LEU A 531 -23.12 16.09 20.62
CA LEU A 531 -22.16 15.41 19.75
C LEU A 531 -22.82 14.78 18.50
N ALA A 532 -24.15 14.78 18.42
CA ALA A 532 -24.90 14.28 17.27
C ALA A 532 -24.47 14.98 15.97
N GLY A 533 -24.09 14.19 14.96
CA GLY A 533 -23.63 14.67 13.64
C GLY A 533 -22.22 15.26 13.61
N LYS A 534 -21.55 15.35 14.76
CA LYS A 534 -20.19 15.90 14.87
C LYS A 534 -19.12 14.85 14.64
N THR A 535 -17.95 15.36 14.28
CA THR A 535 -16.70 14.62 14.25
C THR A 535 -16.13 14.51 15.66
N VAL A 536 -15.88 13.29 16.14
CA VAL A 536 -15.41 13.01 17.50
C VAL A 536 -14.16 12.15 17.51
N GLY A 537 -13.29 12.34 18.48
CA GLY A 537 -12.21 11.38 18.78
C GLY A 537 -12.56 10.50 19.97
N LEU A 538 -11.92 9.34 20.06
CA LEU A 538 -11.98 8.47 21.23
C LEU A 538 -10.69 8.57 22.03
N MET A 539 -10.77 8.43 23.35
CA MET A 539 -9.60 8.27 24.20
C MET A 539 -9.86 7.25 25.31
N VAL A 540 -8.82 6.55 25.72
CA VAL A 540 -8.82 5.62 26.85
C VAL A 540 -7.84 6.12 27.90
N VAL A 541 -8.26 6.19 29.15
CA VAL A 541 -7.36 6.54 30.28
C VAL A 541 -6.98 5.28 31.03
N PRO A 542 -5.74 4.77 30.88
CA PRO A 542 -5.32 3.53 31.49
C PRO A 542 -5.03 3.69 32.99
N ASN A 543 -5.35 2.65 33.74
CA ASN A 543 -5.29 2.56 35.20
C ASN A 543 -5.93 3.75 35.95
N ASN A 544 -6.87 4.47 35.32
CA ASN A 544 -7.51 5.63 35.94
C ASN A 544 -8.78 6.15 35.24
N ARG A 545 -9.33 7.25 35.79
CA ARG A 545 -10.37 8.09 35.17
C ARG A 545 -9.79 9.33 34.52
N ARG A 546 -10.53 9.91 33.55
CA ARG A 546 -10.17 11.21 32.94
C ARG A 546 -9.92 12.31 33.97
N GLU A 547 -10.65 12.35 35.09
CA GLU A 547 -10.47 13.40 36.10
C GLU A 547 -9.10 13.36 36.77
N VAL A 548 -8.48 12.18 36.87
CA VAL A 548 -7.17 12.01 37.49
C VAL A 548 -6.05 12.43 36.54
N PHE A 549 -6.19 12.15 35.24
CA PHE A 549 -5.32 12.72 34.21
C PHE A 549 -5.35 14.26 34.27
N LEU A 550 -6.55 14.85 34.34
CA LEU A 550 -6.73 16.31 34.36
C LEU A 550 -6.16 17.01 35.60
N ARG A 551 -5.96 16.32 36.72
CA ARG A 551 -5.34 16.89 37.92
C ARG A 551 -3.86 17.19 37.73
N ASN A 552 -3.16 16.41 36.90
CA ASN A 552 -1.74 16.64 36.62
C ASN A 552 -1.32 16.07 35.25
N PRO A 553 -1.72 16.71 34.13
CA PRO A 553 -1.45 16.20 32.78
C PRO A 553 0.04 16.08 32.45
N HIS A 554 0.89 16.92 33.05
CA HIS A 554 2.35 16.92 32.82
C HIS A 554 3.04 15.63 33.30
N ARG A 555 2.45 14.92 34.27
CA ARG A 555 2.94 13.60 34.72
C ARG A 555 2.81 12.49 33.68
N TYR A 556 2.08 12.77 32.60
CA TYR A 556 1.80 11.85 31.51
C TYR A 556 2.45 12.37 30.21
N THR A 557 3.69 12.87 30.27
CA THR A 557 4.48 13.34 29.11
C THR A 557 5.75 12.51 28.93
N ALA A 558 6.24 12.36 27.70
CA ALA A 558 7.38 11.49 27.35
C ALA A 558 8.73 11.89 28.00
N LYS A 559 8.83 13.08 28.64
CA LYS A 559 10.04 13.57 29.33
C LYS A 559 10.00 13.45 30.85
N GLY A 560 9.03 12.73 31.42
CA GLY A 560 8.92 12.53 32.87
C GLY A 560 9.90 11.48 33.39
N HIS A 561 11.18 11.83 33.55
CA HIS A 561 12.09 11.06 34.38
C HIS A 561 11.52 10.96 35.81
N GLY A 562 11.10 9.76 36.24
CA GLY A 562 11.11 9.40 37.66
C GLY A 562 9.83 8.98 38.38
N GLU A 563 8.70 8.63 37.74
CA GLU A 563 7.59 7.98 38.47
C GLU A 563 7.08 6.72 37.75
N ARG A 564 7.57 5.56 38.21
CA ARG A 564 7.37 4.17 37.74
C ARG A 564 5.91 3.63 37.63
N THR A 565 4.84 4.44 37.55
CA THR A 565 3.45 3.88 37.58
C THR A 565 2.33 4.60 36.80
N LYS A 566 2.57 5.68 36.03
CA LYS A 566 1.47 6.44 35.40
C LYS A 566 1.51 6.40 33.87
N ARG A 567 0.72 5.50 33.29
CA ARG A 567 0.53 5.32 31.84
C ARG A 567 -0.26 6.49 31.24
N GLN A 568 0.14 6.98 30.06
CA GLN A 568 -0.50 8.13 29.40
C GLN A 568 -1.86 7.74 28.80
N PRO A 569 -2.83 8.68 28.66
CA PRO A 569 -4.05 8.42 27.90
C PRO A 569 -3.74 8.06 26.44
N LEU A 570 -4.48 7.09 25.92
CA LEU A 570 -4.44 6.62 24.55
C LEU A 570 -5.58 7.28 23.78
N PHE A 571 -5.38 7.58 22.51
CA PHE A 571 -6.31 8.27 21.65
C PHE A 571 -6.49 7.47 20.36
N SER A 572 -7.67 7.54 19.76
CA SER A 572 -7.90 6.99 18.42
C SER A 572 -7.12 7.75 17.33
N LEU A 573 -6.52 8.91 17.67
CA LEU A 573 -5.71 9.75 16.79
C LEU A 573 -4.21 9.45 16.95
N VAL A 574 -3.55 8.89 15.93
CA VAL A 574 -2.13 8.45 15.94
C VAL A 574 -1.20 9.54 16.45
N GLY A 575 -1.37 10.77 15.96
CA GLY A 575 -0.53 11.90 16.34
C GLY A 575 -0.63 12.31 17.82
N ALA A 576 -1.68 11.88 18.53
CA ALA A 576 -1.88 12.21 19.94
C ALA A 576 -1.27 11.20 20.91
N ASN A 577 -0.90 10.01 20.43
CA ASN A 577 -0.34 8.93 21.25
C ASN A 577 1.18 9.09 21.47
N PRO A 578 1.70 8.74 22.65
CA PRO A 578 3.14 8.70 22.88
C PRO A 578 3.84 7.68 21.98
N GLY A 579 4.91 8.11 21.31
CA GLY A 579 5.73 7.23 20.47
C GLY A 579 5.23 7.06 19.04
N TYR A 580 4.10 7.68 18.64
CA TYR A 580 3.47 7.48 17.31
C TYR A 580 3.16 6.01 17.02
N LEU A 581 2.75 5.29 18.06
CA LEU A 581 2.39 3.88 17.97
C LEU A 581 0.91 3.72 18.20
N ASP A 582 0.32 2.80 17.44
CA ASP A 582 -1.09 2.47 17.54
C ASP A 582 -1.33 1.47 18.65
N GLN A 583 -2.30 1.80 19.50
CA GLN A 583 -2.68 1.00 20.67
C GLN A 583 -4.20 0.78 20.70
N MET A 584 -4.87 1.18 19.62
CA MET A 584 -6.30 1.02 19.39
C MET A 584 -6.53 0.89 17.87
N ILE A 585 -7.21 -0.18 17.47
CA ILE A 585 -7.64 -0.45 16.09
C ILE A 585 -9.17 -0.44 16.05
N THR A 586 -9.72 -0.01 14.92
CA THR A 586 -11.16 -0.03 14.66
C THR A 586 -11.51 -0.82 13.42
N VAL A 587 -12.48 -1.72 13.53
CA VAL A 587 -13.01 -2.53 12.42
C VAL A 587 -14.48 -2.23 12.24
N SER A 588 -14.91 -1.89 11.02
CA SER A 588 -16.29 -1.45 10.76
C SER A 588 -16.89 -2.13 9.53
N ASP A 589 -18.18 -2.47 9.60
CA ASP A 589 -18.99 -2.90 8.45
C ASP A 589 -20.05 -1.84 8.05
N GLY A 590 -19.93 -0.63 8.61
CA GLY A 590 -20.85 0.50 8.42
C GLY A 590 -22.04 0.54 9.37
N ASN A 591 -22.33 -0.53 10.11
CA ASN A 591 -23.42 -0.56 11.10
C ASN A 591 -22.98 -1.08 12.48
N THR A 592 -21.84 -1.77 12.52
CA THR A 592 -21.15 -2.22 13.72
C THR A 592 -19.70 -1.79 13.63
N THR A 593 -19.19 -1.16 14.69
CA THR A 593 -17.78 -0.80 14.83
C THR A 593 -17.20 -1.56 16.02
N VAL A 594 -16.08 -2.26 15.83
CA VAL A 594 -15.36 -2.97 16.88
C VAL A 594 -14.09 -2.20 17.20
N LEU A 595 -13.91 -1.83 18.47
CA LEU A 595 -12.68 -1.28 19.01
C LEU A 595 -11.86 -2.43 19.61
N CYS A 596 -10.64 -2.58 19.12
CA CYS A 596 -9.66 -3.54 19.58
C CYS A 596 -8.51 -2.77 20.25
N ILE A 597 -8.29 -2.99 21.54
CA ILE A 597 -7.34 -2.22 22.35
C ILE A 597 -6.20 -3.15 22.77
N GLU A 598 -4.98 -2.63 22.70
CA GLU A 598 -3.76 -3.30 23.19
C GLU A 598 -3.31 -2.72 24.54
N ASP A 599 -2.78 -3.58 25.41
CA ASP A 599 -2.31 -3.26 26.76
C ASP A 599 -0.79 -3.09 26.81
N HIS A 600 -0.25 -2.06 26.16
CA HIS A 600 1.19 -1.83 26.24
C HIS A 600 1.63 -1.46 27.66
N THR A 601 2.29 -2.42 28.29
CA THR A 601 3.25 -2.19 29.37
C THR A 601 4.62 -1.91 28.76
N ARG A 602 5.03 -0.66 28.55
CA ARG A 602 6.47 -0.38 28.41
C ARG A 602 7.13 -0.31 29.78
N TYR A 603 7.70 -1.43 30.23
CA TYR A 603 8.69 -1.44 31.29
C TYR A 603 10.04 -0.93 30.75
N GLU A 604 10.79 -0.17 31.55
CA GLU A 604 12.20 0.11 31.23
C GLU A 604 13.01 -1.19 31.36
N VAL A 605 13.92 -1.42 30.42
CA VAL A 605 14.82 -2.59 30.34
C VAL A 605 15.47 -2.86 31.71
N GLY A 606 15.14 -4.00 32.33
CA GLY A 606 15.87 -4.52 33.50
C GLY A 606 15.04 -5.07 34.67
N GLU A 607 13.71 -4.97 34.69
CA GLU A 607 12.89 -5.56 35.76
C GLU A 607 11.62 -6.20 35.15
N ALA A 608 11.63 -7.51 34.91
CA ALA A 608 10.43 -8.27 34.58
C ALA A 608 9.58 -8.51 35.86
N PRO A 609 8.23 -8.41 35.81
CA PRO A 609 7.41 -8.89 36.90
C PRO A 609 7.53 -10.42 36.99
N GLU A 610 7.76 -10.93 38.20
CA GLU A 610 7.46 -12.33 38.50
C GLU A 610 5.95 -12.51 38.36
N LEU A 611 5.52 -13.13 37.25
CA LEU A 611 4.16 -13.53 36.84
C LEU A 611 3.55 -12.69 35.69
N GLY A 612 3.68 -13.21 34.47
CA GLY A 612 2.51 -13.45 33.62
C GLY A 612 2.23 -12.53 32.43
N ASP A 613 2.26 -11.21 32.59
CA ASP A 613 1.68 -10.32 31.57
C ASP A 613 2.76 -9.49 30.87
N VAL A 614 3.19 -9.98 29.71
CA VAL A 614 4.11 -9.34 28.78
C VAL A 614 3.29 -8.96 27.56
N SER A 615 3.18 -7.65 27.28
CA SER A 615 2.77 -7.04 26.01
C SER A 615 2.97 -7.99 24.82
N ASP A 616 1.88 -8.50 24.25
CA ASP A 616 1.91 -9.52 23.19
C ASP A 616 1.53 -8.97 21.80
N SER A 617 1.32 -7.65 21.71
CA SER A 617 0.97 -6.91 20.48
C SER A 617 -0.34 -7.38 19.82
N SER A 618 -1.23 -8.05 20.57
CA SER A 618 -2.39 -8.74 19.99
C SER A 618 -3.70 -7.94 19.87
N PHE A 619 -3.79 -6.70 20.36
CA PHE A 619 -5.02 -5.88 20.31
C PHE A 619 -6.30 -6.58 20.83
N ASP A 620 -6.15 -7.71 21.54
CA ASP A 620 -7.25 -8.51 22.08
C ASP A 620 -7.46 -8.30 23.60
N ASP A 621 -6.70 -7.35 24.17
CA ASP A 621 -6.71 -7.01 25.59
C ASP A 621 -8.05 -6.40 26.01
N ALA A 622 -8.70 -5.61 25.16
CA ALA A 622 -10.08 -5.23 25.37
C ALA A 622 -10.84 -5.10 24.04
N ILE A 623 -12.03 -5.71 24.00
CA ILE A 623 -12.92 -5.69 22.84
C ILE A 623 -14.20 -4.95 23.21
N ILE A 624 -14.47 -3.86 22.50
CA ILE A 624 -15.67 -3.04 22.69
C ILE A 624 -16.40 -2.96 21.35
N VAL A 625 -17.68 -3.31 21.33
CA VAL A 625 -18.49 -3.30 20.11
C VAL A 625 -19.50 -2.18 20.20
N ILE A 626 -19.45 -1.24 19.26
CA ILE A 626 -20.43 -0.18 19.12
C ILE A 626 -21.41 -0.56 18.02
N ARG A 627 -22.68 -0.71 18.37
CA ARG A 627 -23.77 -0.94 17.42
C ARG A 627 -24.46 0.37 17.08
N GLY A 628 -24.45 0.70 15.79
CA GLY A 628 -25.04 1.89 15.23
C GLY A 628 -24.19 2.42 14.06
N PRO A 629 -24.79 3.22 13.16
CA PRO A 629 -24.09 3.74 12.00
C PRO A 629 -23.12 4.85 12.42
N ILE A 630 -21.93 4.45 12.84
CA ILE A 630 -20.79 5.33 13.05
C ILE A 630 -19.89 5.18 11.82
N THR A 631 -19.44 6.30 11.29
CA THR A 631 -18.58 6.32 10.09
C THR A 631 -17.22 6.86 10.47
N GLY A 632 -16.16 6.11 10.14
CA GLY A 632 -14.79 6.60 10.24
C GLY A 632 -14.58 7.78 9.29
N VAL A 633 -13.95 8.85 9.79
CA VAL A 633 -13.57 10.01 8.98
C VAL A 633 -12.04 10.07 8.98
N ASN A 634 -11.47 9.70 7.84
CA ASN A 634 -10.03 9.82 7.59
C ASN A 634 -9.64 11.30 7.48
N LEU A 635 -8.93 11.81 8.48
CA LEU A 635 -8.38 13.18 8.46
C LEU A 635 -6.99 13.26 7.80
N PHE A 636 -6.45 12.13 7.34
CA PHE A 636 -5.08 12.01 6.83
C PHE A 636 -4.81 12.78 5.52
N ASP A 637 -5.85 13.22 4.80
CA ASP A 637 -5.68 13.85 3.49
C ASP A 637 -5.32 15.35 3.51
N ASN A 638 -5.40 16.08 4.64
CA ASN A 638 -5.38 17.56 4.56
C ASN A 638 -4.47 18.35 5.53
N LEU A 639 -3.75 17.76 6.48
CA LEU A 639 -3.01 18.55 7.48
C LEU A 639 -1.47 18.47 7.48
N TYR A 640 -0.84 17.47 6.85
CA TYR A 640 0.62 17.28 7.00
C TYR A 640 1.43 17.01 5.73
N GLY A 641 0.82 16.92 4.54
CA GLY A 641 1.58 16.72 3.29
C GLY A 641 2.50 15.48 3.30
N LEU A 642 2.14 14.46 4.08
CA LEU A 642 2.74 13.14 4.06
C LEU A 642 1.92 12.24 3.13
N PRO A 643 2.53 11.23 2.47
CA PRO A 643 1.81 10.37 1.54
C PRO A 643 0.58 9.74 2.19
N THR A 644 -0.48 9.60 1.39
CA THR A 644 -1.74 8.92 1.72
C THR A 644 -1.47 7.66 2.52
N ALA A 645 -2.19 7.46 3.63
CA ALA A 645 -2.13 6.22 4.39
C ALA A 645 -2.50 5.05 3.46
N ASP A 646 -1.52 4.23 3.16
CA ASP A 646 -1.68 2.97 2.46
C ASP A 646 -2.28 1.96 3.47
N PRO A 647 -3.46 1.37 3.21
CA PRO A 647 -4.02 0.33 4.07
C PRO A 647 -3.16 -0.95 4.11
N THR A 648 -2.10 -1.05 3.30
CA THR A 648 -1.10 -2.14 3.28
C THR A 648 0.20 -1.79 4.01
N LEU A 649 0.38 -0.55 4.48
CA LEU A 649 1.51 -0.21 5.35
C LEU A 649 1.21 -0.64 6.78
N GLY A 650 1.61 -1.87 7.11
CA GLY A 650 1.97 -2.22 8.48
C GLY A 650 2.96 -1.19 9.03
N PHE A 651 2.78 -0.83 10.29
CA PHE A 651 3.63 0.14 10.97
C PHE A 651 5.03 -0.39 11.13
N GLU A 652 5.92 0.06 10.25
CA GLU A 652 7.30 0.32 10.61
C GLU A 652 7.66 1.72 10.09
N GLY A 653 7.89 2.67 10.99
CA GLY A 653 9.20 3.33 10.92
C GLY A 653 10.05 2.61 11.95
N GLU A 654 11.30 2.30 11.65
CA GLU A 654 12.49 3.17 11.47
C GLU A 654 13.23 3.54 12.76
N ASP A 655 13.36 2.45 13.52
CA ASP A 655 14.31 2.00 14.54
C ASP A 655 13.75 0.66 15.09
N GLY A 656 12.57 0.22 14.64
CA GLY A 656 11.35 0.34 15.46
C GLY A 656 10.80 1.73 15.85
N ILE A 657 11.03 2.83 15.10
CA ILE A 657 10.37 4.15 15.28
C ILE A 657 9.81 4.76 13.97
N THR A 658 8.48 4.91 13.96
CA THR A 658 7.53 5.55 13.01
C THR A 658 7.72 7.09 12.91
N PRO A 659 7.04 7.81 11.99
CA PRO A 659 7.35 9.17 11.48
C PRO A 659 7.63 10.31 12.49
N ARG A 660 8.77 10.30 13.20
CA ARG A 660 9.23 11.41 14.04
C ARG A 660 10.52 12.11 13.58
N ASP A 661 11.29 11.54 12.65
CA ASP A 661 12.62 12.08 12.35
C ASP A 661 12.71 13.08 11.16
N ALA A 662 11.58 13.49 10.59
CA ALA A 662 11.55 14.58 9.62
C ALA A 662 11.38 15.98 10.26
N VAL A 663 11.85 16.24 11.49
CA VAL A 663 12.00 17.62 12.00
C VAL A 663 13.20 17.73 12.95
N ILE A 664 14.40 17.97 12.38
CA ILE A 664 15.46 18.89 12.83
C ILE A 664 16.82 18.34 12.35
N CYS A 665 17.35 18.92 11.27
CA CYS A 665 18.68 19.52 11.25
C CYS A 665 18.79 20.51 10.09
N TYR A 666 19.23 21.73 10.41
CA TYR A 666 20.08 22.51 9.51
C TYR A 666 21.38 21.76 9.27
#